data_AF-A0A6L8H4R2-F1
#
_entry.id   AF-A0A6L8H4R2-F1
#
_cell.length_a   1.000
_cell.length_b   1.000
_cell.length_c   1.000
_cell.angle_alpha   90.00
_cell.angle_beta   90.00
_cell.angle_gamma   90.00
#
_symmetry.space_group_name_H-M   'P 1'
#
loop_
_entity.id
_entity.type
_entity.pdbx_description
1 polymer ?
#
loop_
_entity_poly.entity_id
_entity_poly.type
_entity_poly.pdbx_seq_one_letter_code
_entity_poly.pdbx_strand_id
1 'polypeptide(L)'
;MTRESGKVVKDIHALPDGHARHGAVTASGTNVVVTAGAGTGKTSLLIDRILHLLTRGRDRLAMTQIVAVTFTNKAASELKLRMRHRLRLMKELATGRSPGSELHDYEIRSIRTLQETSGLTDEELAAVSDEAMREVERAHIETIHSFAGHLLRLYPVEAGVDPSFQEDDGTRFHEHFNHEWDQWLQRELDASGRRHDVWRRVLARYGLDDVKQLAQALTDELIPASGIRTSQQAITPHLRSWLATLRDRGRLLQERYQGTLKISRLLDAAVALLAGVETNGMLRSHDADEAVVLQQTIPTKTKAWTDEDHEEAKGLIKVAQAIARSGSESLWDAVQLLSPFVVHCRSSFVEKGLVSFNGLLARARGLLRDHPHVRAELKEQYQAIIVDEFQDTDPVQYEIILFLAEVAGSEARQWYHVQPAPGKLFIVGDPKQSIYAFRRADIEAYDTVVRDHVLAPAAKGERYALQGNFRTHAQLLDPVNRCCANVFPSTSVEGLQPPYEPLLPVPSDSLPLPHERMELRLVTLAQEDADAETSSRAEADALARWLRDDVLEKESLLVGGRAVPIRPRDVAILFRTFAHLRICLEAFRRYHLPCLADGEKHFYERQEVIDCSLVWRTLIDPRDELAAVGVLRSPYGGCSDVEIESIVQRGFLDDWAHESSLARLPPIFTILHSLHAATQAFPVPEAIQYVFQALPLAELAAASIDGEHALANVLKLRDVMLALAVRSGLTLREIVRQVGQWVDDPPDEGERPLVEEGLTSQGPGGAIRLLTIHKAKGLEFPMVVVAGLHRDVDHHKASVWTSHDWLTDTIGLRLGEAADLGGIFLETKVAERQRAEQVRLLYVAMTRAQRRLVLSAALHGQGTTRKGTLLSLVARGLDLDVPAMVEAAQEQSQCDHLVGNVAVTTTVVPAHQP
;
A
#
# COMPACT_ATOMS: atom_id res chain seq x y z
N MET A 1 56.35 -16.06 -14.76
CA MET A 1 55.53 -15.46 -15.83
C MET A 1 54.34 -14.78 -15.17
N THR A 2 54.51 -13.60 -14.55
CA THR A 2 54.49 -12.24 -15.12
C THR A 2 53.13 -11.79 -15.65
N ARG A 3 52.51 -10.90 -14.86
CA ARG A 3 51.76 -9.70 -15.27
C ARG A 3 50.42 -9.92 -15.97
N GLU A 4 49.35 -9.98 -15.16
CA GLU A 4 48.03 -9.37 -15.44
C GLU A 4 47.19 -9.37 -14.16
N SER A 5 47.64 -8.66 -13.13
CA SER A 5 46.94 -8.50 -11.84
C SER A 5 46.78 -7.01 -11.56
N GLY A 6 46.04 -6.34 -12.45
CA GLY A 6 45.92 -4.88 -12.51
C GLY A 6 44.52 -4.43 -12.88
N LYS A 7 43.51 -4.88 -12.14
CA LYS A 7 42.28 -4.11 -11.93
C LYS A 7 42.11 -3.95 -10.43
N VAL A 8 42.13 -2.72 -9.97
CA VAL A 8 41.97 -2.34 -8.57
C VAL A 8 40.53 -2.70 -8.16
N VAL A 9 40.37 -3.87 -7.53
CA VAL A 9 39.11 -4.31 -6.93
C VAL A 9 38.99 -3.62 -5.57
N LYS A 10 38.03 -2.70 -5.40
CA LYS A 10 37.89 -1.92 -4.15
C LYS A 10 37.39 -2.79 -2.99
N ASP A 11 38.04 -2.64 -1.84
CA ASP A 11 37.72 -3.24 -0.53
C ASP A 11 36.27 -2.91 -0.09
N ILE A 12 35.59 -3.80 0.64
CA ILE A 12 34.27 -3.49 1.26
C ILE A 12 34.42 -2.29 2.21
N HIS A 13 35.59 -2.15 2.85
CA HIS A 13 35.94 -0.98 3.66
C HIS A 13 36.17 0.30 2.83
N ALA A 14 36.34 0.20 1.51
CA ALA A 14 36.47 1.35 0.62
C ALA A 14 35.11 1.93 0.18
N LEU A 15 34.00 1.31 0.58
CA LEU A 15 32.66 1.90 0.43
C LEU A 15 32.48 3.06 1.43
N PRO A 16 31.68 4.10 1.10
CA PRO A 16 31.41 5.22 2.01
C PRO A 16 30.88 4.79 3.38
N ASP A 17 30.14 3.67 3.42
CA ASP A 17 29.50 3.09 4.60
C ASP A 17 30.05 1.69 4.95
N GLY A 18 31.27 1.35 4.50
CA GLY A 18 31.86 0.01 4.66
C GLY A 18 31.94 -0.47 6.11
N HIS A 19 32.34 0.42 7.03
CA HIS A 19 32.37 0.11 8.47
C HIS A 19 30.98 -0.14 9.05
N ALA A 20 29.98 0.62 8.63
CA ALA A 20 28.60 0.46 9.11
C ALA A 20 28.00 -0.86 8.63
N ARG A 21 28.29 -1.26 7.37
CA ARG A 21 27.88 -2.57 6.83
C ARG A 21 28.50 -3.72 7.60
N HIS A 22 29.81 -3.67 7.82
CA HIS A 22 30.52 -4.71 8.55
C HIS A 22 29.98 -4.82 9.98
N GLY A 23 29.87 -3.69 10.70
CA GLY A 23 29.34 -3.65 12.07
C GLY A 23 27.91 -4.20 12.16
N ALA A 24 27.01 -3.80 11.25
CA ALA A 24 25.65 -4.33 11.22
C ALA A 24 25.64 -5.87 11.05
N VAL A 25 26.45 -6.41 10.15
CA VAL A 25 26.51 -7.87 9.92
C VAL A 25 27.09 -8.60 11.12
N THR A 26 28.16 -8.10 11.74
CA THR A 26 28.94 -8.84 12.73
C THR A 26 28.59 -8.56 14.19
N ALA A 27 27.79 -7.53 14.49
CA ALA A 27 27.40 -7.14 15.86
C ALA A 27 26.92 -8.34 16.70
N SER A 28 27.55 -8.55 17.85
CA SER A 28 27.32 -9.67 18.77
C SER A 28 26.83 -9.16 20.13
N GLY A 29 25.74 -9.76 20.64
CA GLY A 29 25.25 -9.44 21.98
C GLY A 29 24.52 -8.09 22.11
N THR A 30 24.20 -7.44 20.99
CA THR A 30 23.43 -6.18 20.92
C THR A 30 22.36 -6.28 19.84
N ASN A 31 21.19 -5.69 20.09
CA ASN A 31 20.16 -5.58 19.07
C ASN A 31 20.57 -4.52 18.04
N VAL A 32 20.20 -4.71 16.78
CA VAL A 32 20.70 -3.86 15.69
C VAL A 32 19.54 -3.23 14.94
N VAL A 33 19.67 -1.92 14.67
CA VAL A 33 18.79 -1.17 13.78
C VAL A 33 19.60 -0.65 12.60
N VAL A 34 19.22 -1.04 11.38
CA VAL A 34 19.85 -0.57 10.16
C VAL A 34 18.90 0.35 9.41
N THR A 35 19.29 1.61 9.26
CA THR A 35 18.61 2.56 8.37
C THR A 35 19.24 2.46 6.98
N ALA A 36 18.53 1.88 6.02
CA ALA A 36 19.05 1.57 4.69
C ALA A 36 18.24 2.28 3.60
N GLY A 37 18.79 3.38 3.06
CA GLY A 37 18.16 4.15 1.99
C GLY A 37 17.88 3.35 0.71
N ALA A 38 17.11 3.91 -0.21
CA ALA A 38 16.85 3.27 -1.50
C ALA A 38 18.15 2.92 -2.25
N GLY A 39 18.24 1.71 -2.80
CA GLY A 39 19.41 1.27 -3.58
C GLY A 39 20.68 0.98 -2.76
N THR A 40 20.60 0.88 -1.43
CA THR A 40 21.77 0.68 -0.56
C THR A 40 22.16 -0.78 -0.32
N GLY A 41 21.50 -1.75 -0.97
CA GLY A 41 21.84 -3.17 -0.83
C GLY A 41 21.28 -3.85 0.43
N LYS A 42 20.14 -3.39 0.93
CA LYS A 42 19.41 -3.89 2.11
C LYS A 42 19.27 -5.43 2.15
N THR A 43 18.79 -6.02 1.05
CA THR A 43 18.57 -7.48 0.94
C THR A 43 19.89 -8.26 1.05
N SER A 44 20.97 -7.75 0.45
CA SER A 44 22.28 -8.39 0.56
C SER A 44 22.80 -8.35 1.99
N LEU A 45 22.61 -7.23 2.70
CA LEU A 45 22.97 -7.10 4.12
C LEU A 45 22.20 -8.09 5.00
N LEU A 46 20.89 -8.25 4.77
CA LEU A 46 20.05 -9.20 5.50
C LEU A 46 20.56 -10.64 5.33
N ILE A 47 20.92 -11.03 4.10
CA ILE A 47 21.48 -12.35 3.84
C ILE A 47 22.83 -12.51 4.52
N ASP A 48 23.71 -11.52 4.41
CA ASP A 48 25.03 -11.54 5.05
C ASP A 48 24.92 -11.65 6.58
N ARG A 49 23.92 -11.00 7.19
CA ARG A 49 23.60 -11.15 8.60
C ARG A 49 23.17 -12.57 8.95
N ILE A 50 22.29 -13.18 8.17
CA ILE A 50 21.88 -14.57 8.40
C ILE A 50 23.08 -15.50 8.24
N LEU A 51 23.88 -15.35 7.19
CA LEU A 51 25.10 -16.16 7.00
C LEU A 51 26.05 -16.01 8.19
N HIS A 52 26.24 -14.80 8.71
CA HIS A 52 27.04 -14.58 9.92
C HIS A 52 26.51 -15.37 11.12
N LEU A 53 25.19 -15.40 11.34
CA LEU A 53 24.58 -16.18 12.43
C LEU A 53 24.78 -17.69 12.27
N LEU A 54 24.83 -18.19 11.04
CA LEU A 54 25.11 -19.61 10.73
C LEU A 54 26.60 -19.96 10.87
N THR A 55 27.49 -19.00 10.68
CA THR A 55 28.95 -19.23 10.67
C THR A 55 29.62 -18.90 12.00
N ARG A 56 28.87 -18.56 13.06
CA ARG A 56 29.39 -18.07 14.35
C ARG A 56 30.14 -19.08 15.24
N GLY A 57 30.82 -20.06 14.65
CA GLY A 57 31.59 -21.06 15.38
C GLY A 57 30.73 -21.81 16.41
N ARG A 58 31.06 -21.69 17.70
CA ARG A 58 30.36 -22.38 18.80
C ARG A 58 28.96 -21.82 19.09
N ASP A 59 28.72 -20.55 18.78
CA ASP A 59 27.44 -19.88 19.02
C ASP A 59 26.59 -19.81 17.72
N ARG A 60 26.86 -20.70 16.76
CA ARG A 60 26.11 -20.75 15.50
C ARG A 60 24.65 -21.15 15.76
N LEU A 61 23.75 -20.52 15.01
CA LEU A 61 22.33 -20.85 15.03
C LEU A 61 22.00 -21.84 13.90
N ALA A 62 21.03 -22.71 14.13
CA ALA A 62 20.39 -23.46 13.05
C ALA A 62 19.44 -22.54 12.26
N MET A 63 19.19 -22.84 10.99
CA MET A 63 18.31 -22.00 10.17
C MET A 63 16.88 -21.95 10.71
N THR A 64 16.42 -23.01 11.36
CA THR A 64 15.10 -23.08 12.00
C THR A 64 14.97 -22.25 13.28
N GLN A 65 16.09 -21.76 13.84
CA GLN A 65 16.09 -20.87 15.01
C GLN A 65 16.05 -19.39 14.62
N ILE A 66 16.10 -19.08 13.33
CA ILE A 66 16.09 -17.73 12.78
C ILE A 66 14.72 -17.47 12.14
N VAL A 67 14.06 -16.39 12.57
CA VAL A 67 12.83 -15.88 11.98
C VAL A 67 13.16 -14.64 11.17
N ALA A 68 12.97 -14.68 9.85
CA ALA A 68 13.14 -13.57 8.94
C ALA A 68 11.78 -13.16 8.35
N VAL A 69 11.27 -12.02 8.82
CA VAL A 69 9.96 -11.50 8.46
C VAL A 69 10.08 -10.41 7.41
N THR A 70 9.24 -10.44 6.38
CA THR A 70 9.16 -9.42 5.32
C THR A 70 7.74 -8.91 5.13
N PHE A 71 7.60 -7.75 4.47
CA PHE A 71 6.28 -7.13 4.22
C PHE A 71 5.43 -7.85 3.15
N THR A 72 6.06 -8.52 2.17
CA THR A 72 5.32 -9.17 1.06
C THR A 72 5.80 -10.60 0.80
N ASN A 73 4.90 -11.46 0.32
CA ASN A 73 5.23 -12.84 -0.07
C ASN A 73 6.30 -12.89 -1.18
N LYS A 74 6.32 -11.87 -2.07
CA LYS A 74 7.35 -11.73 -3.12
C LYS A 74 8.73 -11.48 -2.52
N ALA A 75 8.82 -10.56 -1.55
CA ALA A 75 10.07 -10.26 -0.85
C ALA A 75 10.58 -11.47 -0.06
N ALA A 76 9.71 -12.21 0.64
CA ALA A 76 10.06 -13.46 1.31
C ALA A 76 10.61 -14.51 0.34
N SER A 77 9.90 -14.72 -0.78
CA SER A 77 10.30 -15.69 -1.82
C SER A 77 11.64 -15.33 -2.45
N GLU A 78 11.85 -14.05 -2.76
CA GLU A 78 13.11 -13.54 -3.28
C GLU A 78 14.25 -13.70 -2.28
N LEU A 79 14.03 -13.37 -1.00
CA LEU A 79 15.01 -13.54 0.06
C LEU A 79 15.42 -15.02 0.21
N LYS A 80 14.44 -15.95 0.16
CA LYS A 80 14.69 -17.39 0.18
C LYS A 80 15.49 -17.87 -1.02
N LEU A 81 15.18 -17.38 -2.23
CA LEU A 81 15.90 -17.73 -3.46
C LEU A 81 17.35 -17.22 -3.42
N ARG A 82 17.56 -15.96 -3.03
CA ARG A 82 18.89 -15.36 -2.88
C ARG A 82 19.70 -16.06 -1.78
N MET A 83 19.06 -16.44 -0.68
CA MET A 83 19.70 -17.25 0.38
C MET A 83 20.20 -18.60 -0.17
N ARG A 84 19.36 -19.34 -0.92
CA ARG A 84 19.79 -20.59 -1.58
C ARG A 84 20.99 -20.36 -2.50
N HIS A 85 20.96 -19.29 -3.29
CA HIS A 85 22.08 -18.95 -4.17
C HIS A 85 23.37 -18.71 -3.38
N ARG A 86 23.31 -17.90 -2.33
CA ARG A 86 24.46 -17.56 -1.49
C ARG A 86 25.04 -18.77 -0.76
N LEU A 87 24.20 -19.68 -0.26
CA LEU A 87 24.64 -20.93 0.36
C LEU A 87 25.33 -21.87 -0.65
N ARG A 88 24.86 -21.93 -1.91
CA ARG A 88 25.56 -22.70 -2.96
C ARG A 88 26.92 -22.10 -3.27
N LEU A 89 27.00 -20.79 -3.43
CA LEU A 89 28.27 -20.09 -3.68
C LEU A 89 29.26 -20.31 -2.52
N MET A 90 28.78 -20.26 -1.28
CA MET A 90 29.59 -20.56 -0.09
C MET A 90 30.19 -21.97 -0.13
N LYS A 91 29.40 -22.98 -0.54
CA LYS A 91 29.87 -24.35 -0.74
C LYS A 91 30.88 -24.49 -1.89
N GLU A 92 30.64 -23.81 -3.01
CA GLU A 92 31.55 -23.85 -4.17
C GLU A 92 32.93 -23.26 -3.81
N LEU A 93 32.95 -22.13 -3.11
CA LEU A 93 34.17 -21.48 -2.63
C LEU A 93 34.95 -22.35 -1.63
N ALA A 94 34.24 -23.04 -0.73
CA ALA A 94 34.81 -23.96 0.24
C ALA A 94 35.41 -25.22 -0.41
N THR A 95 34.85 -25.68 -1.52
CA THR A 95 35.32 -26.88 -2.24
C THR A 95 36.37 -26.60 -3.31
N GLY A 96 36.86 -25.35 -3.39
CA GLY A 96 37.86 -24.93 -4.37
C GLY A 96 37.35 -24.91 -5.82
N ARG A 97 36.04 -24.96 -6.04
CA ARG A 97 35.45 -24.81 -7.38
C ARG A 97 35.40 -23.32 -7.73
N SER A 98 35.89 -22.96 -8.91
CA SER A 98 35.78 -21.58 -9.41
C SER A 98 34.32 -21.27 -9.72
N PRO A 99 33.71 -20.24 -9.10
CA PRO A 99 32.40 -19.76 -9.50
C PRO A 99 32.47 -19.29 -10.95
N GLY A 100 31.52 -19.68 -11.79
CA GLY A 100 31.42 -19.15 -13.14
C GLY A 100 30.91 -17.72 -13.12
N SER A 101 31.68 -16.77 -13.67
CA SER A 101 31.33 -15.37 -14.03
C SER A 101 31.87 -14.23 -13.15
N GLU A 102 32.10 -13.07 -13.80
CA GLU A 102 32.48 -11.76 -13.22
C GLU A 102 31.36 -11.10 -12.37
N LEU A 103 30.16 -11.70 -12.30
CA LEU A 103 28.96 -11.08 -11.69
C LEU A 103 28.87 -11.27 -10.15
N HIS A 104 29.72 -12.07 -9.54
CA HIS A 104 29.63 -12.45 -8.11
C HIS A 104 30.63 -11.75 -7.19
N ASP A 105 31.26 -10.68 -7.66
CA ASP A 105 32.43 -10.08 -7.03
C ASP A 105 32.20 -9.65 -5.56
N TYR A 106 31.09 -8.97 -5.27
CA TYR A 106 30.72 -8.59 -3.91
C TYR A 106 30.38 -9.80 -3.04
N GLU A 107 29.64 -10.75 -3.60
CA GLU A 107 29.16 -11.94 -2.90
C GLU A 107 30.32 -12.83 -2.45
N ILE A 108 31.29 -13.07 -3.34
CA ILE A 108 32.50 -13.83 -3.03
C ILE A 108 33.28 -13.14 -1.91
N ARG A 109 33.50 -11.81 -2.02
CA ARG A 109 34.19 -11.03 -0.99
C ARG A 109 33.49 -11.13 0.36
N SER A 110 32.17 -10.92 0.39
CA SER A 110 31.38 -11.02 1.60
C SER A 110 31.50 -12.40 2.29
N ILE A 111 31.44 -13.50 1.53
CA ILE A 111 31.62 -14.86 2.09
C ILE A 111 33.03 -15.03 2.65
N ARG A 112 34.07 -14.59 1.92
CA ARG A 112 35.46 -14.71 2.39
C ARG A 112 35.70 -13.88 3.65
N THR A 113 35.22 -12.64 3.69
CA THR A 113 35.27 -11.81 4.90
C THR A 113 34.54 -12.47 6.07
N LEU A 114 33.37 -13.08 5.84
CA LEU A 114 32.65 -13.82 6.89
C LEU A 114 33.42 -15.05 7.38
N GLN A 115 34.03 -15.80 6.47
CA GLN A 115 34.87 -16.96 6.79
C GLN A 115 36.07 -16.54 7.65
N GLU A 116 36.78 -15.49 7.24
CA GLU A 116 37.91 -14.92 7.97
C GLU A 116 37.49 -14.42 9.36
N THR A 117 36.38 -13.67 9.43
CA THR A 117 35.85 -13.13 10.69
C THR A 117 35.42 -14.24 11.65
N SER A 118 34.88 -15.32 11.11
CA SER A 118 34.38 -16.45 11.91
C SER A 118 35.48 -17.47 12.27
N GLY A 119 36.64 -17.39 11.63
CA GLY A 119 37.74 -18.33 11.82
C GLY A 119 37.46 -19.76 11.33
N LEU A 120 36.51 -19.94 10.40
CA LEU A 120 36.11 -21.26 9.91
C LEU A 120 37.06 -21.78 8.83
N THR A 121 37.38 -23.07 8.90
CA THR A 121 38.04 -23.79 7.83
C THR A 121 37.11 -23.98 6.62
N ASP A 122 37.68 -24.26 5.45
CA ASP A 122 36.88 -24.57 4.26
C ASP A 122 35.96 -25.79 4.48
N GLU A 123 36.42 -26.81 5.22
CA GLU A 123 35.61 -28.00 5.55
C GLU A 123 34.40 -27.64 6.43
N GLU A 124 34.59 -26.83 7.46
CA GLU A 124 33.50 -26.38 8.33
C GLU A 124 32.52 -25.48 7.58
N LEU A 125 33.03 -24.59 6.71
CA LEU A 125 32.19 -23.73 5.87
C LEU A 125 31.30 -24.56 4.95
N ALA A 126 31.85 -25.60 4.29
CA ALA A 126 31.08 -26.52 3.47
C ALA A 126 30.01 -27.28 4.28
N ALA A 127 30.36 -27.75 5.48
CA ALA A 127 29.44 -28.46 6.36
C ALA A 127 28.25 -27.56 6.80
N VAL A 128 28.53 -26.32 7.19
CA VAL A 128 27.50 -25.32 7.52
C VAL A 128 26.60 -25.04 6.31
N SER A 129 27.17 -24.87 5.11
CA SER A 129 26.38 -24.68 3.89
C SER A 129 25.41 -25.84 3.63
N ASP A 130 25.85 -27.08 3.79
CA ASP A 130 25.04 -28.29 3.54
C ASP A 130 23.96 -28.53 4.58
N GLU A 131 24.22 -28.19 5.84
CA GLU A 131 23.23 -28.17 6.91
C GLU A 131 22.16 -27.11 6.62
N ALA A 132 22.56 -25.85 6.41
CA ALA A 132 21.65 -24.75 6.13
C ALA A 132 20.82 -24.96 4.85
N MET A 133 21.39 -25.57 3.80
CA MET A 133 20.66 -25.88 2.55
C MET A 133 19.52 -26.87 2.77
N ARG A 134 19.68 -27.86 3.68
CA ARG A 134 18.63 -28.83 4.03
C ARG A 134 17.51 -28.19 4.85
N GLU A 135 17.84 -27.20 5.65
CA GLU A 135 16.91 -26.51 6.55
C GLU A 135 16.21 -25.31 5.92
N VAL A 136 16.76 -24.74 4.83
CA VAL A 136 16.24 -23.50 4.23
C VAL A 136 14.76 -23.57 3.88
N GLU A 137 14.22 -24.75 3.56
CA GLU A 137 12.79 -24.92 3.27
C GLU A 137 11.91 -24.81 4.50
N ARG A 138 12.42 -25.22 5.66
CA ARG A 138 11.76 -25.20 6.97
C ARG A 138 12.01 -23.91 7.74
N ALA A 139 12.95 -23.07 7.29
CA ALA A 139 13.25 -21.79 7.90
C ALA A 139 12.07 -20.82 7.75
N HIS A 140 11.82 -20.02 8.79
CA HIS A 140 10.78 -18.98 8.79
C HIS A 140 11.25 -17.76 8.01
N ILE A 141 11.25 -17.84 6.68
CA ILE A 141 11.48 -16.72 5.75
C ILE A 141 10.16 -16.43 5.05
N GLU A 142 9.32 -15.62 5.70
CA GLU A 142 7.90 -15.44 5.30
C GLU A 142 7.36 -14.06 5.68
N THR A 143 6.08 -13.82 5.44
CA THR A 143 5.41 -12.60 5.94
C THR A 143 4.98 -12.80 7.39
N ILE A 144 4.76 -11.69 8.10
CA ILE A 144 4.29 -11.76 9.49
C ILE A 144 2.91 -12.38 9.64
N HIS A 145 2.04 -12.25 8.62
CA HIS A 145 0.73 -12.92 8.60
C HIS A 145 0.90 -14.43 8.50
N SER A 146 1.76 -14.90 7.58
CA SER A 146 2.06 -16.33 7.44
C SER A 146 2.67 -16.90 8.72
N PHE A 147 3.60 -16.16 9.33
CA PHE A 147 4.20 -16.54 10.60
C PHE A 147 3.17 -16.56 11.76
N ALA A 148 2.29 -15.56 11.85
CA ALA A 148 1.19 -15.55 12.81
C ALA A 148 0.28 -16.76 12.61
N GLY A 149 -0.13 -17.06 11.37
CA GLY A 149 -0.91 -18.26 11.04
C GLY A 149 -0.20 -19.56 11.40
N HIS A 150 1.13 -19.62 11.25
CA HIS A 150 1.94 -20.75 11.72
C HIS A 150 1.86 -20.91 13.24
N LEU A 151 2.03 -19.84 14.01
CA LEU A 151 1.93 -19.87 15.48
C LEU A 151 0.55 -20.36 15.95
N LEU A 152 -0.53 -19.90 15.31
CA LEU A 152 -1.89 -20.35 15.64
C LEU A 152 -2.11 -21.84 15.34
N ARG A 153 -1.50 -22.37 14.29
CA ARG A 153 -1.57 -23.81 13.96
C ARG A 153 -0.72 -24.68 14.89
N LEU A 154 0.34 -24.14 15.47
CA LEU A 154 1.13 -24.83 16.49
C LEU A 154 0.35 -24.97 17.81
N TYR A 155 -0.44 -23.94 18.18
CA TYR A 155 -1.18 -23.87 19.45
C TYR A 155 -2.66 -23.53 19.23
N PRO A 156 -3.43 -24.37 18.51
CA PRO A 156 -4.78 -24.03 18.08
C PRO A 156 -5.77 -23.93 19.26
N VAL A 157 -5.55 -24.72 20.32
CA VAL A 157 -6.41 -24.72 21.51
C VAL A 157 -6.24 -23.43 22.30
N GLU A 158 -5.01 -23.03 22.57
CA GLU A 158 -4.66 -21.78 23.25
C GLU A 158 -5.09 -20.57 22.42
N ALA A 159 -4.94 -20.64 21.10
CA ALA A 159 -5.37 -19.59 20.17
C ALA A 159 -6.90 -19.49 19.98
N GLY A 160 -7.66 -20.50 20.43
CA GLY A 160 -9.11 -20.57 20.22
C GLY A 160 -9.49 -20.60 18.75
N VAL A 161 -8.78 -21.37 17.93
CA VAL A 161 -9.04 -21.56 16.49
C VAL A 161 -9.14 -23.05 16.16
N ASP A 162 -9.84 -23.37 15.07
CA ASP A 162 -9.84 -24.72 14.51
C ASP A 162 -8.42 -25.08 14.00
N PRO A 163 -7.84 -26.25 14.30
CA PRO A 163 -6.51 -26.63 13.80
C PRO A 163 -6.38 -26.62 12.26
N SER A 164 -7.51 -26.76 11.56
CA SER A 164 -7.63 -26.74 10.10
C SER A 164 -8.22 -25.43 9.56
N PHE A 165 -8.18 -24.35 10.34
CA PHE A 165 -8.75 -23.08 9.95
C PHE A 165 -8.23 -22.60 8.59
N GLN A 166 -9.11 -21.96 7.82
CA GLN A 166 -8.75 -21.33 6.55
C GLN A 166 -8.60 -19.82 6.73
N GLU A 167 -7.56 -19.28 6.10
CA GLU A 167 -7.29 -17.85 6.06
C GLU A 167 -8.25 -17.18 5.07
N ASP A 168 -8.87 -16.07 5.49
CA ASP A 168 -9.77 -15.27 4.68
C ASP A 168 -9.16 -13.89 4.36
N ASP A 169 -9.24 -13.51 3.09
CA ASP A 169 -8.76 -12.23 2.57
C ASP A 169 -9.74 -11.07 2.80
N GLY A 170 -10.86 -11.35 3.46
CA GLY A 170 -11.95 -10.42 3.74
C GLY A 170 -13.21 -10.71 2.94
N THR A 171 -13.11 -11.46 1.83
CA THR A 171 -14.25 -11.75 0.96
C THR A 171 -15.32 -12.58 1.69
N ARG A 172 -14.92 -13.68 2.34
CA ARG A 172 -15.87 -14.54 3.05
C ARG A 172 -16.38 -13.86 4.32
N PHE A 173 -15.54 -13.06 4.96
CA PHE A 173 -15.97 -12.26 6.10
C PHE A 173 -17.06 -11.26 5.71
N HIS A 174 -16.94 -10.60 4.56
CA HIS A 174 -17.97 -9.66 4.09
C HIS A 174 -19.31 -10.35 3.83
N GLU A 175 -19.29 -11.51 3.16
CA GLU A 175 -20.49 -12.33 2.93
C GLU A 175 -21.11 -12.79 4.26
N HIS A 176 -20.28 -13.26 5.20
CA HIS A 176 -20.72 -13.67 6.52
C HIS A 176 -21.33 -12.50 7.30
N PHE A 177 -20.69 -11.34 7.30
CA PHE A 177 -21.18 -10.13 7.96
C PHE A 177 -22.56 -9.74 7.43
N ASN A 178 -22.74 -9.68 6.11
CA ASN A 178 -24.03 -9.32 5.51
C ASN A 178 -25.13 -10.30 5.93
N HIS A 179 -24.83 -11.60 5.90
CA HIS A 179 -25.77 -12.64 6.32
C HIS A 179 -26.17 -12.51 7.80
N GLU A 180 -25.20 -12.35 8.70
CA GLU A 180 -25.47 -12.18 10.13
C GLU A 180 -26.18 -10.86 10.43
N TRP A 181 -25.82 -9.79 9.71
CA TRP A 181 -26.45 -8.47 9.82
C TRP A 181 -27.93 -8.54 9.50
N ASP A 182 -28.30 -9.14 8.37
CA ASP A 182 -29.69 -9.22 7.94
C ASP A 182 -30.53 -10.04 8.94
N GLN A 183 -30.02 -11.18 9.41
CA GLN A 183 -30.70 -11.98 10.44
C GLN A 183 -30.84 -11.23 11.77
N TRP A 184 -29.77 -10.56 12.21
CA TRP A 184 -29.77 -9.83 13.47
C TRP A 184 -30.72 -8.63 13.41
N LEU A 185 -30.68 -7.86 12.33
CA LEU A 185 -31.53 -6.71 12.11
C LEU A 185 -33.02 -7.10 12.07
N GLN A 186 -33.34 -8.21 11.39
CA GLN A 186 -34.70 -8.74 11.38
C GLN A 186 -35.21 -9.01 12.81
N ARG A 187 -34.42 -9.71 13.64
CA ARG A 187 -34.79 -9.99 15.05
C ARG A 187 -34.94 -8.72 15.90
N GLU A 188 -34.13 -7.69 15.63
CA GLU A 188 -34.17 -6.42 16.35
C GLU A 188 -35.37 -5.55 16.01
N LEU A 189 -35.85 -5.61 14.77
CA LEU A 189 -36.96 -4.80 14.26
C LEU A 189 -38.31 -5.55 14.23
N ASP A 190 -38.30 -6.87 14.41
CA ASP A 190 -39.51 -7.68 14.56
C ASP A 190 -40.35 -7.24 15.77
N ALA A 191 -41.65 -7.59 15.79
CA ALA A 191 -42.56 -7.22 16.87
C ALA A 191 -42.11 -7.67 18.27
N SER A 192 -41.25 -8.69 18.36
CA SER A 192 -40.64 -9.19 19.60
C SER A 192 -39.36 -8.46 20.04
N GLY A 193 -38.86 -7.50 19.25
CA GLY A 193 -37.67 -6.72 19.53
C GLY A 193 -37.80 -5.90 20.81
N ARG A 194 -36.76 -5.90 21.65
CA ARG A 194 -36.77 -5.25 22.98
C ARG A 194 -36.19 -3.83 23.00
N ARG A 195 -35.62 -3.37 21.89
CA ARG A 195 -34.81 -2.14 21.80
C ARG A 195 -35.34 -1.10 20.81
N HIS A 196 -36.62 -1.18 20.44
CA HIS A 196 -37.23 -0.27 19.46
C HIS A 196 -37.07 1.22 19.78
N ASP A 197 -37.14 1.60 21.06
CA ASP A 197 -36.97 3.02 21.44
C ASP A 197 -35.57 3.55 21.17
N VAL A 198 -34.54 2.69 21.31
CA VAL A 198 -33.15 3.05 21.00
C VAL A 198 -32.97 3.16 19.49
N TRP A 199 -33.51 2.20 18.73
CA TRP A 199 -33.51 2.25 17.25
C TRP A 199 -34.19 3.50 16.71
N ARG A 200 -35.32 3.93 17.27
CA ARG A 200 -35.98 5.19 16.86
C ARG A 200 -35.10 6.41 17.09
N ARG A 201 -34.34 6.48 18.20
CA ARG A 201 -33.42 7.59 18.46
C ARG A 201 -32.23 7.60 17.49
N VAL A 202 -31.67 6.43 17.19
CA VAL A 202 -30.54 6.29 16.27
C VAL A 202 -30.96 6.63 14.84
N LEU A 203 -32.05 6.03 14.34
CA LEU A 203 -32.55 6.25 12.98
C LEU A 203 -33.15 7.65 12.76
N ALA A 204 -33.50 8.38 13.83
CA ALA A 204 -33.87 9.79 13.71
C ALA A 204 -32.69 10.69 13.33
N ARG A 205 -31.44 10.22 13.48
CA ARG A 205 -30.22 11.00 13.24
C ARG A 205 -29.32 10.41 12.16
N TYR A 206 -29.33 9.09 11.97
CA TYR A 206 -28.41 8.39 11.08
C TYR A 206 -29.17 7.46 10.13
N GLY A 207 -28.66 7.31 8.91
CA GLY A 207 -29.17 6.32 7.96
C GLY A 207 -28.85 4.89 8.42
N LEU A 208 -29.69 3.93 8.06
CA LEU A 208 -29.45 2.51 8.36
C LEU A 208 -28.12 2.02 7.75
N ASP A 209 -27.78 2.50 6.55
CA ASP A 209 -26.52 2.16 5.89
C ASP A 209 -25.29 2.67 6.66
N ASP A 210 -25.36 3.88 7.22
CA ASP A 210 -24.28 4.41 8.06
C ASP A 210 -24.12 3.55 9.33
N VAL A 211 -25.24 3.11 9.93
CA VAL A 211 -25.21 2.22 11.11
C VAL A 211 -24.63 0.85 10.74
N LYS A 212 -24.98 0.30 9.57
CA LYS A 212 -24.42 -0.95 9.05
C LYS A 212 -22.91 -0.83 8.82
N GLN A 213 -22.46 0.26 8.19
CA GLN A 213 -21.04 0.54 7.97
C GLN A 213 -20.28 0.67 9.29
N LEU A 214 -20.86 1.33 10.29
CA LEU A 214 -20.26 1.42 11.63
C LEU A 214 -20.14 0.03 12.27
N ALA A 215 -21.17 -0.80 12.16
CA ALA A 215 -21.14 -2.17 12.66
C ALA A 215 -20.02 -2.98 12.00
N GLN A 216 -19.91 -2.89 10.67
CA GLN A 216 -18.86 -3.54 9.89
C GLN A 216 -17.47 -3.08 10.34
N ALA A 217 -17.25 -1.77 10.46
CA ALA A 217 -15.98 -1.22 10.89
C ALA A 217 -15.60 -1.68 12.31
N LEU A 218 -16.58 -1.74 13.23
CA LEU A 218 -16.40 -2.26 14.57
C LEU A 218 -16.14 -3.76 14.62
N THR A 219 -16.38 -4.54 13.56
CA THR A 219 -16.06 -5.98 13.55
C THR A 219 -14.57 -6.29 13.36
N ASP A 220 -13.73 -5.32 13.02
CA ASP A 220 -12.29 -5.54 12.86
C ASP A 220 -11.60 -5.99 14.17
N GLU A 221 -11.02 -7.20 14.19
CA GLU A 221 -10.40 -7.80 15.38
C GLU A 221 -9.24 -7.00 15.98
N LEU A 222 -8.65 -6.05 15.24
CA LEU A 222 -7.63 -5.13 15.77
C LEU A 222 -8.24 -3.99 16.62
N ILE A 223 -9.57 -3.80 16.58
CA ILE A 223 -10.31 -2.95 17.51
C ILE A 223 -10.75 -3.82 18.71
N PRO A 224 -10.28 -3.52 19.94
CA PRO A 224 -10.63 -4.29 21.14
C PRO A 224 -12.13 -4.20 21.45
N ALA A 225 -12.81 -5.34 21.54
CA ALA A 225 -14.25 -5.37 21.84
C ALA A 225 -14.59 -4.80 23.23
N SER A 226 -13.66 -4.91 24.19
CA SER A 226 -13.77 -4.30 25.52
C SER A 226 -13.72 -2.77 25.46
N GLY A 227 -12.87 -2.22 24.59
CA GLY A 227 -12.66 -0.77 24.41
C GLY A 227 -13.89 -0.04 23.87
N ILE A 228 -14.70 -0.74 23.07
CA ILE A 228 -15.96 -0.22 22.50
C ILE A 228 -16.94 0.22 23.61
N ARG A 229 -16.91 -0.42 24.79
CA ARG A 229 -17.82 -0.08 25.91
C ARG A 229 -17.24 0.95 26.89
N THR A 230 -15.91 1.04 26.99
CA THR A 230 -15.22 1.85 28.01
C THR A 230 -14.88 3.27 27.57
N SER A 231 -14.87 3.59 26.26
CA SER A 231 -14.53 4.96 25.80
C SER A 231 -15.57 6.02 26.17
N GLN A 232 -16.72 5.64 26.75
CA GLN A 232 -17.80 6.55 27.12
C GLN A 232 -17.50 7.42 28.36
N GLN A 233 -16.57 7.03 29.25
CA GLN A 233 -16.61 7.53 30.64
C GLN A 233 -15.35 8.25 31.15
N ALA A 234 -14.22 8.27 30.42
CA ALA A 234 -13.01 8.93 30.91
C ALA A 234 -12.17 9.55 29.79
N ILE A 235 -11.83 10.83 29.95
CA ILE A 235 -10.75 11.44 29.16
C ILE A 235 -9.43 10.76 29.53
N THR A 236 -8.81 10.08 28.56
CA THR A 236 -7.51 9.43 28.79
C THR A 236 -6.44 10.48 29.11
N PRO A 237 -5.37 10.14 29.85
CA PRO A 237 -4.27 11.06 30.09
C PRO A 237 -3.68 11.67 28.80
N HIS A 238 -3.62 10.88 27.72
CA HIS A 238 -3.17 11.33 26.41
C HIS A 238 -4.09 12.38 25.78
N LEU A 239 -5.42 12.15 25.80
CA LEU A 239 -6.39 13.13 25.31
C LEU A 239 -6.34 14.43 26.13
N ARG A 240 -6.17 14.34 27.44
CA ARG A 240 -6.01 15.52 28.31
C ARG A 240 -4.74 16.28 27.98
N SER A 241 -3.61 15.58 27.79
CA SER A 241 -2.34 16.19 27.38
C SER A 241 -2.46 16.88 26.03
N TRP A 242 -3.13 16.24 25.06
CA TRP A 242 -3.36 16.82 23.74
C TRP A 242 -4.19 18.10 23.81
N LEU A 243 -5.30 18.11 24.55
CA LEU A 243 -6.11 19.32 24.75
C LEU A 243 -5.31 20.45 25.40
N ALA A 244 -4.49 20.13 26.41
CA ALA A 244 -3.61 21.10 27.05
C ALA A 244 -2.61 21.71 26.05
N THR A 245 -1.98 20.88 25.21
CA THR A 245 -1.07 21.35 24.15
C THR A 245 -1.77 22.28 23.15
N LEU A 246 -2.98 21.93 22.70
CA LEU A 246 -3.75 22.79 21.78
C LEU A 246 -4.13 24.13 22.43
N ARG A 247 -4.58 24.09 23.69
CA ARG A 247 -4.91 25.28 24.48
C ARG A 247 -3.69 26.20 24.62
N ASP A 248 -2.54 25.64 24.96
CA ASP A 248 -1.32 26.43 25.19
C ASP A 248 -0.79 27.06 23.90
N ARG A 249 -0.86 26.34 22.77
CA ARG A 249 -0.59 26.91 21.43
C ARG A 249 -1.56 28.05 21.09
N GLY A 250 -2.84 27.87 21.38
CA GLY A 250 -3.85 28.91 21.19
C GLY A 250 -3.58 30.16 22.04
N ARG A 251 -3.16 29.99 23.30
CA ARG A 251 -2.79 31.11 24.19
C ARG A 251 -1.62 31.93 23.64
N LEU A 252 -0.59 31.27 23.10
CA LEU A 252 0.54 31.96 22.47
C LEU A 252 0.08 32.83 21.29
N LEU A 253 -0.88 32.35 20.50
CA LEU A 253 -1.46 33.13 19.41
C LEU A 253 -2.35 34.27 19.92
N GLN A 254 -3.10 34.08 21.00
CA GLN A 254 -3.90 35.15 21.64
C GLN A 254 -3.01 36.29 22.15
N GLU A 255 -1.86 35.97 22.75
CA GLU A 255 -0.89 36.96 23.22
C GLU A 255 -0.32 37.79 22.07
N ARG A 256 -0.05 37.16 20.92
CA ARG A 256 0.49 37.81 19.72
C ARG A 256 -0.56 38.62 18.95
N TYR A 257 -1.80 38.13 18.88
CA TYR A 257 -2.87 38.68 18.04
C TYR A 257 -4.11 39.10 18.83
N GLN A 258 -3.97 40.19 19.58
CA GLN A 258 -5.09 40.81 20.30
C GLN A 258 -5.97 41.64 19.35
N GLY A 259 -7.29 41.58 19.51
CA GLY A 259 -8.20 42.47 18.78
C GLY A 259 -9.62 41.97 18.59
N THR A 260 -10.41 42.76 17.85
CA THR A 260 -11.83 42.48 17.57
C THR A 260 -12.08 41.76 16.25
N LEU A 261 -11.02 41.34 15.55
CA LEU A 261 -11.12 40.59 14.30
C LEU A 261 -11.86 39.27 14.54
N LYS A 262 -12.65 38.84 13.55
CA LYS A 262 -13.45 37.61 13.64
C LYS A 262 -12.61 36.37 13.97
N ILE A 263 -11.41 36.25 13.39
CA ILE A 263 -10.51 35.12 13.68
C ILE A 263 -10.00 35.12 15.13
N SER A 264 -9.68 36.29 15.70
CA SER A 264 -9.25 36.40 17.10
C SER A 264 -10.39 36.00 18.04
N ARG A 265 -11.62 36.46 17.80
CA ARG A 265 -12.80 36.04 18.60
C ARG A 265 -13.08 34.54 18.53
N LEU A 266 -12.91 33.95 17.35
CA LEU A 266 -13.06 32.50 17.17
C LEU A 266 -11.96 31.72 17.90
N LEU A 267 -10.72 32.23 17.87
CA LEU A 267 -9.61 31.66 18.61
C LEU A 267 -9.85 31.76 20.13
N ASP A 268 -10.39 32.88 20.62
CA ASP A 268 -10.73 33.07 22.03
C ASP A 268 -11.76 32.04 22.50
N ALA A 269 -12.85 31.89 21.74
CA ALA A 269 -13.87 30.88 22.01
C ALA A 269 -13.29 29.46 21.94
N ALA A 270 -12.39 29.19 20.98
CA ALA A 270 -11.73 27.89 20.87
C ALA A 270 -10.87 27.56 22.10
N VAL A 271 -10.03 28.49 22.55
CA VAL A 271 -9.16 28.28 23.73
C VAL A 271 -9.98 28.09 25.01
N ALA A 272 -11.05 28.88 25.19
CA ALA A 272 -11.95 28.74 26.33
C ALA A 272 -12.64 27.36 26.35
N LEU A 273 -13.20 26.93 25.22
CA LEU A 273 -13.83 25.62 25.09
C LEU A 273 -12.85 24.47 25.34
N LEU A 274 -11.63 24.53 24.78
CA LEU A 274 -10.60 23.51 25.01
C LEU A 274 -10.24 23.38 26.50
N ALA A 275 -10.11 24.51 27.22
CA ALA A 275 -9.85 24.50 28.66
C ALA A 275 -11.02 23.92 29.47
N GLY A 276 -12.26 24.23 29.06
CA GLY A 276 -13.47 23.66 29.65
C GLY A 276 -13.52 22.13 29.52
N VAL A 277 -13.26 21.60 28.33
CA VAL A 277 -13.28 20.15 28.05
C VAL A 277 -12.10 19.44 28.71
N GLU A 278 -10.91 20.03 28.74
CA GLU A 278 -9.74 19.49 29.47
C GLU A 278 -10.05 19.28 30.97
N THR A 279 -10.75 20.23 31.58
CA THR A 279 -11.09 20.18 33.01
C THR A 279 -12.20 19.17 33.29
N ASN A 280 -13.27 19.20 32.48
CA ASN A 280 -14.52 18.49 32.76
C ASN A 280 -14.63 17.11 32.08
N GLY A 281 -13.77 16.80 31.11
CA GLY A 281 -13.80 15.56 30.32
C GLY A 281 -14.94 15.46 29.30
N MET A 282 -15.91 16.37 29.34
CA MET A 282 -17.05 16.46 28.44
C MET A 282 -17.53 17.91 28.32
N LEU A 283 -18.22 18.23 27.22
CA LEU A 283 -18.93 19.50 27.06
C LEU A 283 -20.06 19.61 28.09
N ARG A 284 -20.15 20.76 28.76
CA ARG A 284 -21.20 21.06 29.73
C ARG A 284 -22.03 22.25 29.26
N SER A 285 -23.17 22.48 29.92
CA SER A 285 -24.10 23.56 29.57
C SER A 285 -23.50 24.97 29.65
N HIS A 286 -22.42 25.16 30.42
CA HIS A 286 -21.73 26.44 30.54
C HIS A 286 -20.77 26.74 29.37
N ASP A 287 -20.49 25.76 28.49
CA ASP A 287 -19.68 25.94 27.27
C ASP A 287 -20.55 26.33 26.05
N ALA A 288 -21.84 26.59 26.27
CA ALA A 288 -22.83 26.81 25.21
C ALA A 288 -22.63 28.13 24.45
N ASP A 289 -22.16 29.18 25.14
CA ASP A 289 -21.93 30.48 24.52
C ASP A 289 -20.73 30.42 23.55
N GLU A 290 -19.64 29.76 23.94
CA GLU A 290 -18.48 29.50 23.09
C GLU A 290 -18.86 28.60 21.90
N ALA A 291 -19.66 27.57 22.13
CA ALA A 291 -20.14 26.67 21.08
C ALA A 291 -20.95 27.42 20.00
N VAL A 292 -21.78 28.40 20.39
CA VAL A 292 -22.53 29.26 19.46
C VAL A 292 -21.58 30.13 18.64
N VAL A 293 -20.56 30.74 19.26
CA VAL A 293 -19.57 31.54 18.53
C VAL A 293 -18.82 30.68 17.50
N LEU A 294 -18.47 29.45 17.88
CA LEU A 294 -17.73 28.53 17.01
C LEU A 294 -18.54 28.02 15.82
N GLN A 295 -19.88 28.15 15.78
CA GLN A 295 -20.66 27.82 14.59
C GLN A 295 -20.37 28.73 13.37
N GLN A 296 -19.71 29.86 13.58
CA GLN A 296 -19.41 30.81 12.50
C GLN A 296 -18.28 30.31 11.57
N THR A 297 -18.31 30.77 10.32
CA THR A 297 -17.28 30.47 9.32
C THR A 297 -15.94 31.14 9.63
N ILE A 298 -14.84 30.40 9.44
CA ILE A 298 -13.47 30.91 9.60
C ILE A 298 -13.16 31.88 8.45
N PRO A 299 -12.75 33.13 8.73
CA PRO A 299 -12.46 34.12 7.69
C PRO A 299 -11.14 33.82 6.95
N THR A 300 -11.02 34.33 5.72
CA THR A 300 -9.77 34.31 4.94
C THR A 300 -8.65 35.11 5.63
N LYS A 301 -7.39 34.79 5.32
CA LYS A 301 -6.22 35.44 5.89
C LYS A 301 -6.27 36.96 5.70
N THR A 302 -5.93 37.69 6.76
CA THR A 302 -5.74 39.15 6.72
C THR A 302 -4.25 39.49 6.73
N LYS A 303 -3.86 40.68 6.26
CA LYS A 303 -2.44 41.13 6.27
C LYS A 303 -1.82 41.18 7.68
N ALA A 304 -2.63 41.21 8.72
CA ALA A 304 -2.18 41.28 10.10
C ALA A 304 -1.58 39.96 10.61
N TRP A 305 -1.90 38.82 9.97
CA TRP A 305 -1.44 37.50 10.38
C TRP A 305 -0.36 36.97 9.41
N THR A 306 0.63 36.26 9.95
CA THR A 306 1.53 35.44 9.12
C THR A 306 0.76 34.25 8.52
N ASP A 307 1.28 33.63 7.45
CA ASP A 307 0.65 32.43 6.87
C ASP A 307 0.63 31.26 7.86
N GLU A 308 1.70 31.12 8.64
CA GLU A 308 1.87 30.06 9.63
C GLU A 308 0.89 30.21 10.79
N ASP A 309 0.83 31.39 11.40
CA ASP A 309 -0.04 31.64 12.56
C ASP A 309 -1.54 31.60 12.17
N HIS A 310 -1.89 32.05 10.96
CA HIS A 310 -3.28 32.01 10.47
C HIS A 310 -3.74 30.55 10.28
N GLU A 311 -2.91 29.70 9.68
CA GLU A 311 -3.25 28.29 9.50
C GLU A 311 -3.24 27.53 10.82
N GLU A 312 -2.36 27.87 11.76
CA GLU A 312 -2.39 27.30 13.12
C GLU A 312 -3.68 27.67 13.85
N ALA A 313 -4.06 28.95 13.87
CA ALA A 313 -5.32 29.39 14.48
C ALA A 313 -6.53 28.70 13.84
N LYS A 314 -6.55 28.61 12.51
CA LYS A 314 -7.60 27.91 11.77
C LYS A 314 -7.66 26.42 12.11
N GLY A 315 -6.52 25.77 12.32
CA GLY A 315 -6.43 24.39 12.80
C GLY A 315 -7.08 24.22 14.18
N LEU A 316 -6.69 25.06 15.14
CA LEU A 316 -7.23 25.06 16.51
C LEU A 316 -8.74 25.32 16.52
N ILE A 317 -9.20 26.32 15.77
CA ILE A 317 -10.63 26.65 15.66
C ILE A 317 -11.40 25.47 15.05
N LYS A 318 -10.89 24.81 14.01
CA LYS A 318 -11.55 23.62 13.41
C LYS A 318 -11.71 22.48 14.40
N VAL A 319 -10.71 22.23 15.25
CA VAL A 319 -10.79 21.22 16.31
C VAL A 319 -11.86 21.61 17.33
N ALA A 320 -11.84 22.85 17.82
CA ALA A 320 -12.83 23.34 18.76
C ALA A 320 -14.26 23.32 18.18
N GLN A 321 -14.42 23.63 16.89
CA GLN A 321 -15.70 23.51 16.18
C GLN A 321 -16.18 22.06 16.07
N ALA A 322 -15.27 21.10 15.86
CA ALA A 322 -15.62 19.68 15.84
C ALA A 322 -16.06 19.21 17.23
N ILE A 323 -15.37 19.65 18.29
CA ILE A 323 -15.75 19.37 19.67
C ILE A 323 -17.11 20.01 19.97
N ALA A 324 -17.32 21.30 19.67
CA ALA A 324 -18.59 21.98 19.91
C ALA A 324 -19.81 21.30 19.23
N ARG A 325 -19.59 20.60 18.11
CA ARG A 325 -20.62 19.83 17.39
C ARG A 325 -20.80 18.40 17.90
N SER A 326 -19.92 17.87 18.75
CA SER A 326 -19.99 16.48 19.20
C SER A 326 -21.12 16.25 20.21
N GLY A 327 -22.35 16.08 19.71
CA GLY A 327 -23.48 15.55 20.46
C GLY A 327 -23.35 14.04 20.65
N SER A 328 -22.48 13.60 21.57
CA SER A 328 -22.03 12.22 21.72
C SER A 328 -23.09 11.18 22.13
N GLU A 329 -24.26 11.61 22.63
CA GLU A 329 -25.27 10.68 23.18
C GLU A 329 -25.86 9.70 22.14
N SER A 330 -26.17 10.15 20.91
CA SER A 330 -26.74 9.24 19.90
C SER A 330 -25.73 8.34 19.23
N LEU A 331 -24.48 8.77 19.12
CA LEU A 331 -23.38 7.90 18.68
C LEU A 331 -23.25 6.72 19.66
N TRP A 332 -23.37 7.00 20.95
CA TRP A 332 -23.32 5.98 22.00
C TRP A 332 -24.51 5.04 22.00
N ASP A 333 -25.73 5.54 21.77
CA ASP A 333 -26.90 4.68 21.56
C ASP A 333 -26.65 3.68 20.41
N ALA A 334 -26.05 4.12 19.30
CA ALA A 334 -25.69 3.24 18.18
C ALA A 334 -24.62 2.20 18.56
N VAL A 335 -23.54 2.61 19.22
CA VAL A 335 -22.47 1.70 19.66
C VAL A 335 -22.99 0.62 20.63
N GLN A 336 -23.85 1.00 21.58
CA GLN A 336 -24.47 0.07 22.53
C GLN A 336 -25.42 -0.92 21.86
N LEU A 337 -26.17 -0.49 20.83
CA LEU A 337 -26.98 -1.38 20.01
C LEU A 337 -26.13 -2.44 19.31
N LEU A 338 -25.01 -2.02 18.72
CA LEU A 338 -24.14 -2.83 17.86
C LEU A 338 -23.19 -3.76 18.63
N SER A 339 -22.78 -3.42 19.86
CA SER A 339 -21.76 -4.19 20.61
C SER A 339 -22.06 -5.71 20.72
N PRO A 340 -23.28 -6.17 21.05
CA PRO A 340 -23.57 -7.60 21.09
C PRO A 340 -23.45 -8.29 19.72
N PHE A 341 -23.88 -7.60 18.65
CA PHE A 341 -23.80 -8.11 17.29
C PHE A 341 -22.34 -8.26 16.84
N VAL A 342 -21.50 -7.25 17.09
CA VAL A 342 -20.07 -7.27 16.76
C VAL A 342 -19.36 -8.48 17.39
N VAL A 343 -19.60 -8.73 18.67
CA VAL A 343 -19.01 -9.89 19.38
C VAL A 343 -19.50 -11.21 18.78
N HIS A 344 -20.80 -11.31 18.49
CA HIS A 344 -21.37 -12.51 17.90
C HIS A 344 -20.80 -12.78 16.50
N CYS A 345 -20.79 -11.79 15.61
CA CYS A 345 -20.29 -11.90 14.24
C CYS A 345 -18.82 -12.32 14.19
N ARG A 346 -17.96 -11.79 15.07
CA ARG A 346 -16.56 -12.22 15.17
C ARG A 346 -16.43 -13.68 15.60
N SER A 347 -17.22 -14.08 16.60
CA SER A 347 -17.12 -15.42 17.19
C SER A 347 -17.65 -16.49 16.23
N SER A 348 -18.80 -16.24 15.59
CA SER A 348 -19.41 -17.17 14.65
C SER A 348 -18.59 -17.37 13.37
N PHE A 349 -17.81 -16.38 12.95
CA PHE A 349 -16.86 -16.54 11.84
C PHE A 349 -15.76 -17.56 12.17
N VAL A 350 -15.20 -17.47 13.38
CA VAL A 350 -14.13 -18.38 13.83
C VAL A 350 -14.66 -19.77 14.14
N GLU A 351 -15.87 -19.87 14.68
CA GLU A 351 -16.57 -21.16 14.88
C GLU A 351 -16.80 -21.93 13.56
N LYS A 352 -16.85 -21.23 12.42
CA LYS A 352 -16.90 -21.84 11.08
C LYS A 352 -15.53 -22.29 10.55
N GLY A 353 -14.47 -22.20 11.36
CA GLY A 353 -13.11 -22.53 10.95
C GLY A 353 -12.48 -21.51 10.01
N LEU A 354 -12.90 -20.24 10.07
CA LEU A 354 -12.37 -19.15 9.24
C LEU A 354 -11.70 -18.09 10.11
N VAL A 355 -10.55 -17.59 9.67
CA VAL A 355 -9.82 -16.51 10.35
C VAL A 355 -9.42 -15.44 9.34
N SER A 356 -9.81 -14.20 9.61
CA SER A 356 -9.43 -13.05 8.76
C SER A 356 -7.93 -12.75 8.89
N PHE A 357 -7.32 -12.09 7.90
CA PHE A 357 -5.92 -11.65 8.00
C PHE A 357 -5.63 -10.81 9.26
N ASN A 358 -6.51 -9.87 9.60
CA ASN A 358 -6.39 -9.09 10.84
C ASN A 358 -6.58 -9.97 12.08
N GLY A 359 -7.45 -10.98 11.99
CA GLY A 359 -7.64 -12.00 13.02
C GLY A 359 -6.39 -12.82 13.30
N LEU A 360 -5.58 -13.14 12.28
CA LEU A 360 -4.30 -13.84 12.47
C LEU A 360 -3.38 -13.08 13.43
N LEU A 361 -3.20 -11.78 13.18
CA LEU A 361 -2.35 -10.91 13.99
C LEU A 361 -2.92 -10.71 15.39
N ALA A 362 -4.22 -10.38 15.49
CA ALA A 362 -4.88 -10.14 16.76
C ALA A 362 -4.80 -11.36 17.70
N ARG A 363 -4.99 -12.56 17.15
CA ARG A 363 -4.96 -13.84 17.87
C ARG A 363 -3.54 -14.28 18.18
N ALA A 364 -2.58 -14.12 17.27
CA ALA A 364 -1.19 -14.47 17.54
C ALA A 364 -0.60 -13.59 18.66
N ARG A 365 -0.92 -12.29 18.64
CA ARG A 365 -0.61 -11.41 19.78
C ARG A 365 -1.29 -11.90 21.06
N GLY A 366 -2.59 -12.24 21.00
CA GLY A 366 -3.34 -12.76 22.14
C GLY A 366 -2.70 -14.03 22.74
N LEU A 367 -2.34 -14.99 21.89
CA LEU A 367 -1.62 -16.21 22.25
C LEU A 367 -0.35 -15.89 23.05
N LEU A 368 0.50 -15.01 22.53
CA LEU A 368 1.77 -14.65 23.17
C LEU A 368 1.58 -13.83 24.46
N ARG A 369 0.53 -13.01 24.54
CA ARG A 369 0.24 -12.18 25.71
C ARG A 369 -0.38 -12.99 26.85
N ASP A 370 -1.33 -13.86 26.53
CA ASP A 370 -2.23 -14.48 27.50
C ASP A 370 -1.78 -15.91 27.87
N HIS A 371 -0.87 -16.53 27.11
CA HIS A 371 -0.29 -17.85 27.38
C HIS A 371 1.24 -17.80 27.57
N PRO A 372 1.74 -17.48 28.78
CA PRO A 372 3.17 -17.26 28.99
C PRO A 372 4.06 -18.49 28.75
N HIS A 373 3.54 -19.70 28.97
CA HIS A 373 4.26 -20.95 28.70
C HIS A 373 4.57 -21.12 27.21
N VAL A 374 3.58 -20.86 26.33
CA VAL A 374 3.76 -20.87 24.86
C VAL A 374 4.81 -19.83 24.47
N ARG A 375 4.70 -18.62 25.01
CA ARG A 375 5.66 -17.55 24.76
C ARG A 375 7.07 -17.92 25.22
N ALA A 376 7.22 -18.55 26.38
CA ALA A 376 8.52 -19.00 26.89
C ALA A 376 9.18 -20.03 25.97
N GLU A 377 8.42 -21.04 25.51
CA GLU A 377 8.90 -22.04 24.56
C GLU A 377 9.32 -21.40 23.22
N LEU A 378 8.50 -20.51 22.66
CA LEU A 378 8.82 -19.84 21.39
C LEU A 378 10.03 -18.91 21.51
N LYS A 379 10.25 -18.29 22.67
CA LYS A 379 11.47 -17.49 22.93
C LYS A 379 12.72 -18.36 22.94
N GLU A 380 12.64 -19.59 23.41
CA GLU A 380 13.76 -20.55 23.40
C GLU A 380 13.97 -21.15 22.00
N GLN A 381 12.90 -21.39 21.26
CA GLN A 381 12.98 -21.89 19.90
C GLN A 381 13.62 -20.88 18.95
N TYR A 382 13.13 -19.63 18.96
CA TYR A 382 13.61 -18.58 18.07
C TYR A 382 14.68 -17.76 18.77
N GLN A 383 15.92 -17.87 18.28
CA GLN A 383 17.10 -17.22 18.88
C GLN A 383 17.50 -15.93 18.16
N ALA A 384 17.01 -15.72 16.93
CA ALA A 384 17.18 -14.46 16.21
C ALA A 384 15.93 -14.11 15.40
N ILE A 385 15.53 -12.84 15.45
CA ILE A 385 14.40 -12.26 14.73
C ILE A 385 14.92 -11.13 13.87
N ILE A 386 14.76 -11.29 12.56
CA ILE A 386 15.19 -10.37 11.52
C ILE A 386 13.92 -9.81 10.88
N VAL A 387 13.80 -8.48 10.85
CA VAL A 387 12.60 -7.83 10.30
C VAL A 387 13.02 -6.86 9.22
N ASP A 388 12.52 -7.09 8.01
CA ASP A 388 12.70 -6.22 6.87
C ASP A 388 11.51 -5.26 6.68
N GLU A 389 11.75 -4.06 6.15
CA GLU A 389 10.77 -2.99 5.98
C GLU A 389 10.03 -2.65 7.29
N PHE A 390 10.75 -2.62 8.41
CA PHE A 390 10.17 -2.41 9.74
C PHE A 390 9.38 -1.10 9.90
N GLN A 391 9.56 -0.13 9.02
CA GLN A 391 8.75 1.10 9.00
C GLN A 391 7.33 0.94 8.42
N ASP A 392 7.04 -0.22 7.82
CA ASP A 392 5.75 -0.54 7.21
C ASP A 392 4.94 -1.57 8.03
N THR A 393 5.49 -2.06 9.13
CA THR A 393 4.79 -2.98 10.03
C THR A 393 3.76 -2.22 10.87
N ASP A 394 2.66 -2.88 11.18
CA ASP A 394 1.62 -2.33 12.05
C ASP A 394 1.97 -2.49 13.54
N PRO A 395 1.28 -1.76 14.44
CA PRO A 395 1.59 -1.85 15.86
C PRO A 395 1.38 -3.22 16.52
N VAL A 396 0.42 -4.01 16.05
CA VAL A 396 0.18 -5.38 16.58
C VAL A 396 1.31 -6.31 16.16
N GLN A 397 1.88 -6.12 14.98
CA GLN A 397 3.08 -6.81 14.54
C GLN A 397 4.29 -6.50 15.44
N TYR A 398 4.47 -5.24 15.87
CA TYR A 398 5.51 -4.89 16.85
C TYR A 398 5.34 -5.65 18.16
N GLU A 399 4.11 -5.79 18.68
CA GLU A 399 3.87 -6.58 19.90
C GLU A 399 4.32 -8.03 19.76
N ILE A 400 3.95 -8.68 18.66
CA ILE A 400 4.32 -10.07 18.38
C ILE A 400 5.85 -10.21 18.36
N ILE A 401 6.53 -9.32 17.63
CA ILE A 401 7.99 -9.31 17.51
C ILE A 401 8.64 -9.09 18.88
N LEU A 402 8.19 -8.08 19.64
CA LEU A 402 8.73 -7.76 20.96
C LEU A 402 8.49 -8.90 21.95
N PHE A 403 7.32 -9.53 21.95
CA PHE A 403 7.00 -10.64 22.83
C PHE A 403 7.89 -11.86 22.60
N LEU A 404 8.22 -12.16 21.35
CA LEU A 404 9.16 -13.23 20.98
C LEU A 404 10.62 -12.84 21.21
N ALA A 405 10.94 -11.55 21.07
CA ALA A 405 12.26 -11.01 21.31
C ALA A 405 12.57 -10.82 22.81
N GLU A 406 11.58 -10.82 23.71
CA GLU A 406 11.77 -10.53 25.13
C GLU A 406 12.78 -11.49 25.80
N VAL A 407 13.53 -10.95 26.77
CA VAL A 407 14.40 -11.72 27.67
C VAL A 407 13.69 -12.96 28.24
N ALA A 408 14.41 -14.08 28.30
CA ALA A 408 13.91 -15.32 28.89
C ALA A 408 13.58 -15.14 30.38
N GLY A 409 12.48 -15.75 30.83
CA GLY A 409 11.98 -15.63 32.20
C GLY A 409 11.19 -14.35 32.52
N SER A 410 11.15 -13.37 31.60
CA SER A 410 10.23 -12.23 31.67
C SER A 410 8.91 -12.52 30.96
N GLU A 411 7.82 -11.90 31.41
CA GLU A 411 6.47 -12.12 30.86
C GLU A 411 5.65 -10.80 30.88
N ALA A 412 6.20 -9.71 30.31
CA ALA A 412 5.47 -8.45 30.28
C ALA A 412 4.18 -8.58 29.45
N ARG A 413 3.04 -8.20 30.06
CA ARG A 413 1.72 -8.21 29.40
C ARG A 413 1.48 -7.01 28.49
N GLN A 414 2.26 -5.95 28.67
CA GLN A 414 2.18 -4.71 27.91
C GLN A 414 3.49 -4.53 27.16
N TRP A 415 3.38 -4.28 25.86
CA TRP A 415 4.54 -4.21 24.96
C TRP A 415 5.54 -3.13 25.37
N TYR A 416 5.08 -2.00 25.90
CA TYR A 416 5.93 -0.89 26.34
C TYR A 416 6.76 -1.21 27.59
N HIS A 417 6.50 -2.33 28.27
CA HIS A 417 7.33 -2.85 29.35
C HIS A 417 8.24 -4.00 28.90
N VAL A 418 8.15 -4.43 27.64
CA VAL A 418 8.96 -5.53 27.11
C VAL A 418 10.39 -5.09 26.92
N GLN A 419 11.33 -5.89 27.43
CA GLN A 419 12.75 -5.72 27.19
C GLN A 419 13.25 -6.83 26.25
N PRO A 420 13.64 -6.49 25.01
CA PRO A 420 14.22 -7.46 24.08
C PRO A 420 15.53 -8.03 24.61
N ALA A 421 15.73 -9.34 24.44
CA ALA A 421 16.99 -10.02 24.70
C ALA A 421 18.10 -9.41 23.82
N PRO A 422 19.29 -9.10 24.39
CA PRO A 422 20.38 -8.54 23.61
C PRO A 422 20.83 -9.48 22.49
N GLY A 423 21.02 -8.96 21.28
CA GLY A 423 21.49 -9.74 20.12
C GLY A 423 20.39 -10.48 19.36
N LYS A 424 19.16 -10.51 19.88
CA LYS A 424 18.05 -11.29 19.34
C LYS A 424 17.32 -10.57 18.21
N LEU A 425 17.32 -9.24 18.19
CA LEU A 425 16.54 -8.45 17.22
C LEU A 425 17.45 -7.73 16.22
N PHE A 426 17.16 -7.90 14.93
CA PHE A 426 17.81 -7.22 13.82
C PHE A 426 16.77 -6.57 12.92
N ILE A 427 16.67 -5.25 12.99
CA ILE A 427 15.69 -4.44 12.27
C ILE A 427 16.36 -3.77 11.08
N VAL A 428 15.75 -3.86 9.91
CA VAL A 428 16.20 -3.14 8.72
C VAL A 428 15.03 -2.40 8.08
N GLY A 429 15.26 -1.16 7.70
CA GLY A 429 14.23 -0.35 7.06
C GLY A 429 14.71 1.04 6.68
N ASP A 430 13.79 1.80 6.10
CA ASP A 430 13.99 3.22 5.83
C ASP A 430 12.73 4.01 6.20
N PRO A 431 12.70 4.74 7.33
CA PRO A 431 11.52 5.51 7.72
C PRO A 431 11.15 6.57 6.67
N LYS A 432 12.09 7.01 5.81
CA LYS A 432 11.80 7.91 4.67
C LYS A 432 10.93 7.25 3.60
N GLN A 433 10.82 5.92 3.58
CA GLN A 433 10.01 5.15 2.64
C GLN A 433 8.71 4.62 3.25
N SER A 434 8.39 4.92 4.51
CA SER A 434 7.11 4.50 5.11
C SER A 434 5.95 5.22 4.41
N ILE A 435 5.16 4.49 3.62
CA ILE A 435 4.06 5.02 2.77
C ILE A 435 2.82 4.12 2.77
N TYR A 436 2.73 3.20 3.73
CA TYR A 436 1.63 2.24 3.85
C TYR A 436 0.70 2.59 5.01
N ALA A 437 0.50 3.88 5.32
CA ALA A 437 -0.38 4.29 6.42
C ALA A 437 -1.83 3.80 6.22
N PHE A 438 -2.29 3.69 4.97
CA PHE A 438 -3.59 3.09 4.63
C PHE A 438 -3.70 1.59 4.97
N ARG A 439 -2.56 0.89 5.13
CA ARG A 439 -2.46 -0.48 5.67
C ARG A 439 -2.09 -0.51 7.15
N ARG A 440 -2.27 0.61 7.88
CA ARG A 440 -1.99 0.76 9.31
C ARG A 440 -0.52 0.73 9.70
N ALA A 441 0.40 0.94 8.75
CA ALA A 441 1.79 1.22 9.10
C ALA A 441 1.85 2.51 9.94
N ASP A 442 2.53 2.46 11.09
CA ASP A 442 2.58 3.58 12.03
C ASP A 442 4.03 3.99 12.28
N ILE A 443 4.40 5.14 11.70
CA ILE A 443 5.74 5.73 11.83
C ILE A 443 6.05 6.20 13.26
N GLU A 444 5.03 6.55 14.04
CA GLU A 444 5.20 6.91 15.45
C GLU A 444 5.54 5.68 16.26
N ALA A 445 4.79 4.59 16.07
CA ALA A 445 5.09 3.33 16.72
C ALA A 445 6.49 2.81 16.33
N TYR A 446 6.90 2.94 15.06
CA TYR A 446 8.28 2.66 14.63
C TYR A 446 9.30 3.44 15.46
N ASP A 447 9.13 4.77 15.56
CA ASP A 447 10.08 5.66 16.24
C ASP A 447 10.16 5.32 17.74
N THR A 448 9.01 5.13 18.39
CA THR A 448 8.91 4.70 19.79
C THR A 448 9.60 3.36 20.02
N VAL A 449 9.33 2.33 19.21
CA VAL A 449 9.94 1.00 19.39
C VAL A 449 11.44 1.06 19.20
N VAL A 450 11.92 1.70 18.13
CA VAL A 450 13.35 1.81 17.84
C VAL A 450 14.08 2.54 18.97
N ARG A 451 13.54 3.69 19.41
CA ARG A 451 14.17 4.53 20.44
C ARG A 451 14.10 3.90 21.83
N ASP A 452 12.92 3.47 22.25
CA ASP A 452 12.63 3.15 23.65
C ASP A 452 12.83 1.66 23.99
N HIS A 453 12.80 0.76 23.00
CA HIS A 453 12.98 -0.68 23.24
C HIS A 453 14.28 -1.24 22.68
N VAL A 454 14.75 -0.73 21.53
CA VAL A 454 15.90 -1.31 20.84
C VAL A 454 17.18 -0.55 21.17
N LEU A 455 17.15 0.78 21.01
CA LEU A 455 18.32 1.65 21.21
C LEU A 455 18.42 2.23 22.63
N ALA A 456 17.47 1.92 23.52
CA ALA A 456 17.49 2.40 24.89
C ALA A 456 18.78 1.96 25.61
N PRO A 457 19.32 2.78 26.55
CA PRO A 457 20.55 2.45 27.27
C PRO A 457 20.53 1.08 27.97
N ALA A 458 19.35 0.64 28.44
CA ALA A 458 19.16 -0.67 29.05
C ALA A 458 19.25 -1.83 28.05
N ALA A 459 18.83 -1.61 26.80
CA ALA A 459 18.82 -2.61 25.73
C ALA A 459 20.17 -2.71 24.99
N LYS A 460 21.05 -1.71 25.13
CA LYS A 460 22.38 -1.64 24.50
C LYS A 460 22.36 -1.86 22.98
N GLY A 461 21.30 -1.42 22.29
CA GLY A 461 21.22 -1.58 20.85
C GLY A 461 22.17 -0.65 20.08
N GLU A 462 22.46 -1.04 18.85
CA GLU A 462 23.34 -0.32 17.93
C GLU A 462 22.57 0.13 16.68
N ARG A 463 22.87 1.33 16.18
CA ARG A 463 22.29 1.87 14.95
C ARG A 463 23.36 2.04 13.88
N TYR A 464 23.07 1.52 12.69
CA TYR A 464 23.91 1.65 11.51
C TYR A 464 23.13 2.32 10.37
N ALA A 465 23.72 3.30 9.70
CA ALA A 465 23.13 3.97 8.55
C ALA A 465 23.89 3.58 7.27
N LEU A 466 23.15 3.15 6.24
CA LEU A 466 23.70 2.85 4.92
C LEU A 466 23.37 3.97 3.95
N GLN A 467 24.42 4.55 3.38
CA GLN A 467 24.33 5.71 2.48
C GLN A 467 24.79 5.39 1.06
N GLY A 468 25.64 4.37 0.89
CA GLY A 468 26.17 3.97 -0.41
C GLY A 468 25.07 3.43 -1.33
N ASN A 469 24.70 4.21 -2.34
CA ASN A 469 23.71 3.85 -3.35
C ASN A 469 24.41 3.24 -4.57
N PHE A 470 24.10 1.97 -4.84
CA PHE A 470 24.65 1.21 -5.97
C PHE A 470 23.80 1.29 -7.24
N ARG A 471 22.63 1.94 -7.13
CA ARG A 471 21.56 1.91 -8.13
C ARG A 471 21.63 3.09 -9.10
N THR A 472 21.94 4.27 -8.59
CA THR A 472 21.71 5.56 -9.22
C THR A 472 23.00 6.37 -9.23
N HIS A 473 23.33 6.99 -10.36
CA HIS A 473 24.55 7.77 -10.50
C HIS A 473 24.41 9.18 -9.92
N ALA A 474 25.55 9.85 -9.71
CA ALA A 474 25.63 11.17 -9.07
C ALA A 474 24.77 12.25 -9.73
N GLN A 475 24.81 12.40 -11.06
CA GLN A 475 24.04 13.43 -11.78
C GLN A 475 22.53 13.37 -11.53
N LEU A 476 21.99 12.19 -11.20
CA LEU A 476 20.59 12.02 -10.85
C LEU A 476 20.35 12.12 -9.33
N LEU A 477 21.27 11.59 -8.51
CA LEU A 477 21.15 11.67 -7.05
C LEU A 477 21.32 13.10 -6.50
N ASP A 478 22.19 13.92 -7.05
CA ASP A 478 22.45 15.28 -6.56
C ASP A 478 21.19 16.18 -6.53
N PRO A 479 20.40 16.31 -7.62
CA PRO A 479 19.17 17.08 -7.58
C PRO A 479 18.09 16.43 -6.71
N VAL A 480 18.04 15.09 -6.62
CA VAL A 480 17.14 14.38 -5.71
C VAL A 480 17.47 14.68 -4.24
N ASN A 481 18.76 14.59 -3.87
CA ASN A 481 19.27 14.93 -2.54
C ASN A 481 18.94 16.38 -2.18
N ARG A 482 19.15 17.33 -3.11
CA ARG A 482 18.82 18.75 -2.92
C ARG A 482 17.32 18.95 -2.71
N CYS A 483 16.49 18.37 -3.57
CA CYS A 483 15.04 18.45 -3.45
C CYS A 483 14.57 17.91 -2.10
N CYS A 484 15.06 16.74 -1.69
CA CYS A 484 14.67 16.08 -0.45
C CYS A 484 15.14 16.86 0.79
N ALA A 485 16.37 17.36 0.81
CA ALA A 485 16.92 18.14 1.93
C ALA A 485 16.10 19.41 2.23
N ASN A 486 15.44 19.98 1.22
CA ASN A 486 14.61 21.18 1.34
C ASN A 486 13.13 20.88 1.69
N VAL A 487 12.66 19.64 1.53
CA VAL A 487 11.26 19.26 1.84
C VAL A 487 11.11 18.43 3.11
N PHE A 488 12.13 17.67 3.48
CA PHE A 488 12.22 17.01 4.77
C PHE A 488 12.71 17.99 5.85
N PRO A 489 12.35 17.76 7.12
CA PRO A 489 12.87 18.56 8.21
C PRO A 489 14.37 18.27 8.42
N SER A 490 15.12 19.28 8.88
CA SER A 490 16.55 19.15 9.20
C SER A 490 16.82 18.28 10.43
N THR A 491 15.86 18.23 11.35
CA THR A 491 15.84 17.35 12.52
C THR A 491 14.60 16.45 12.49
N SER A 492 14.66 15.30 13.16
CA SER A 492 13.48 14.45 13.33
C SER A 492 12.34 15.24 13.97
N VAL A 493 11.15 15.18 13.38
CA VAL A 493 9.92 15.53 14.07
C VAL A 493 9.38 14.25 14.68
N GLU A 494 9.47 14.16 16.01
CA GLU A 494 9.11 12.97 16.78
C GLU A 494 7.76 12.41 16.34
N GLY A 495 7.73 11.11 16.05
CA GLY A 495 6.52 10.40 15.68
C GLY A 495 5.86 10.78 14.35
N LEU A 496 6.44 11.72 13.57
CA LEU A 496 5.81 12.26 12.37
C LEU A 496 6.66 12.14 11.12
N GLN A 497 7.92 12.61 11.20
CA GLN A 497 8.77 12.69 10.02
C GLN A 497 10.26 12.55 10.38
N PRO A 498 10.98 11.59 9.78
CA PRO A 498 12.42 11.45 9.98
C PRO A 498 13.19 12.59 9.29
N PRO A 499 14.45 12.86 9.69
CA PRO A 499 15.30 13.77 8.97
C PRO A 499 15.73 13.16 7.63
N TYR A 500 16.18 14.01 6.71
CA TYR A 500 16.75 13.54 5.45
C TYR A 500 18.22 13.15 5.62
N GLU A 501 18.54 11.90 5.28
CA GLU A 501 19.91 11.42 5.14
C GLU A 501 20.23 11.28 3.65
N PRO A 502 21.27 11.96 3.12
CA PRO A 502 21.57 11.95 1.70
C PRO A 502 22.08 10.58 1.23
N LEU A 503 21.74 10.23 -0.01
CA LEU A 503 22.26 9.05 -0.68
C LEU A 503 23.59 9.39 -1.37
N LEU A 504 24.62 8.58 -1.14
CA LEU A 504 25.95 8.76 -1.70
C LEU A 504 26.16 7.80 -2.88
N PRO A 505 26.40 8.29 -4.11
CA PRO A 505 26.63 7.41 -5.25
C PRO A 505 27.89 6.57 -5.03
N VAL A 506 27.79 5.26 -5.26
CA VAL A 506 28.97 4.40 -5.35
C VAL A 506 29.59 4.60 -6.74
N PRO A 507 30.89 4.94 -6.85
CA PRO A 507 31.51 5.24 -8.14
C PRO A 507 31.40 4.07 -9.14
N SER A 508 30.96 4.39 -10.35
CA SER A 508 30.91 3.49 -11.51
C SER A 508 31.98 3.92 -12.52
N ASP A 509 32.59 2.97 -13.23
CA ASP A 509 33.61 3.23 -14.25
C ASP A 509 33.06 3.91 -15.51
N SER A 510 31.74 3.91 -15.69
CA SER A 510 31.05 4.53 -16.83
C SER A 510 30.42 5.87 -16.47
N LEU A 511 30.75 6.92 -17.25
CA LEU A 511 30.11 8.24 -17.17
C LEU A 511 28.69 8.17 -17.73
N PRO A 512 27.70 8.84 -17.11
CA PRO A 512 26.32 8.89 -17.60
C PRO A 512 26.21 9.61 -18.95
N LEU A 513 25.19 9.25 -19.74
CA LEU A 513 24.86 9.93 -21.00
C LEU A 513 24.19 11.30 -20.73
N PRO A 514 24.22 12.27 -21.67
CA PRO A 514 23.72 13.64 -21.43
C PRO A 514 22.27 13.73 -20.94
N HIS A 515 21.40 12.85 -21.41
CA HIS A 515 19.97 12.77 -21.05
C HIS A 515 19.68 11.85 -19.85
N GLU A 516 20.70 11.21 -19.26
CA GLU A 516 20.61 10.50 -17.97
C GLU A 516 20.65 11.52 -16.82
N ARG A 517 19.55 12.25 -16.64
CA ARG A 517 19.41 13.30 -15.63
C ARG A 517 17.99 13.40 -15.10
N MET A 518 17.79 14.32 -14.16
CA MET A 518 16.47 14.73 -13.70
C MET A 518 15.88 15.80 -14.63
N GLU A 519 14.62 15.64 -15.00
CA GLU A 519 13.87 16.57 -15.85
C GLU A 519 12.51 16.90 -15.24
N LEU A 520 12.07 18.15 -15.32
CA LEU A 520 10.73 18.61 -14.96
C LEU A 520 10.02 19.09 -16.24
N ARG A 521 8.92 18.44 -16.60
CA ARG A 521 8.09 18.80 -17.75
C ARG A 521 6.78 19.43 -17.26
N LEU A 522 6.57 20.68 -17.62
CA LEU A 522 5.38 21.46 -17.28
C LEU A 522 4.54 21.66 -18.54
N VAL A 523 3.26 21.27 -18.47
CA VAL A 523 2.32 21.43 -19.57
C VAL A 523 1.30 22.51 -19.18
N THR A 524 1.22 23.57 -19.97
CA THR A 524 0.22 24.63 -19.77
C THR A 524 -0.73 24.69 -20.95
N LEU A 525 -2.00 24.98 -20.68
CA LEU A 525 -3.01 25.20 -21.70
C LEU A 525 -3.10 26.69 -22.02
N ALA A 526 -3.26 27.01 -23.31
CA ALA A 526 -3.42 28.40 -23.75
C ALA A 526 -4.74 29.06 -23.27
N GLN A 527 -5.71 28.28 -22.78
CA GLN A 527 -6.97 28.79 -22.21
C GLN A 527 -6.90 28.90 -20.68
N GLU A 528 -7.35 30.04 -20.13
CA GLU A 528 -7.31 30.32 -18.68
C GLU A 528 -8.33 29.50 -17.86
N ASP A 529 -9.42 29.01 -18.46
CA ASP A 529 -10.57 28.36 -17.78
C ASP A 529 -10.59 26.82 -17.86
N ALA A 530 -9.48 26.16 -18.18
CA ALA A 530 -9.45 24.70 -18.29
C ALA A 530 -9.61 24.00 -16.93
N ASP A 531 -10.54 23.04 -16.85
CA ASP A 531 -10.78 22.24 -15.65
C ASP A 531 -9.64 21.22 -15.36
N ALA A 532 -9.67 20.64 -14.16
CA ALA A 532 -8.66 19.69 -13.67
C ALA A 532 -8.46 18.47 -14.57
N GLU A 533 -9.53 18.00 -15.20
CA GLU A 533 -9.49 16.84 -16.07
C GLU A 533 -8.86 17.17 -17.42
N THR A 534 -9.21 18.31 -18.01
CA THR A 534 -8.67 18.80 -19.28
C THR A 534 -7.17 18.99 -19.22
N SER A 535 -6.64 19.60 -18.15
CA SER A 535 -5.19 19.73 -17.98
C SER A 535 -4.50 18.36 -17.78
N SER A 536 -5.12 17.43 -17.05
CA SER A 536 -4.61 16.06 -16.94
C SER A 536 -4.58 15.32 -18.28
N ARG A 537 -5.56 15.54 -19.17
CA ARG A 537 -5.56 14.98 -20.54
C ARG A 537 -4.45 15.61 -21.38
N ALA A 538 -4.28 16.92 -21.32
CA ALA A 538 -3.22 17.63 -22.04
C ALA A 538 -1.81 17.16 -21.64
N GLU A 539 -1.57 16.93 -20.35
CA GLU A 539 -0.33 16.31 -19.86
C GLU A 539 -0.15 14.90 -20.42
N ALA A 540 -1.18 14.07 -20.36
CA ALA A 540 -1.12 12.69 -20.86
C ALA A 540 -0.78 12.64 -22.36
N ASP A 541 -1.40 13.49 -23.17
CA ASP A 541 -1.13 13.56 -24.62
C ASP A 541 0.28 14.12 -24.90
N ALA A 542 0.72 15.14 -24.16
CA ALA A 542 2.07 15.67 -24.30
C ALA A 542 3.14 14.63 -23.92
N LEU A 543 2.93 13.88 -22.84
CA LEU A 543 3.81 12.78 -22.43
C LEU A 543 3.84 11.66 -23.47
N ALA A 544 2.68 11.25 -23.99
CA ALA A 544 2.58 10.19 -24.99
C ALA A 544 3.32 10.57 -26.29
N ARG A 545 3.12 11.81 -26.77
CA ARG A 545 3.85 12.37 -27.92
C ARG A 545 5.34 12.35 -27.69
N TRP A 546 5.80 12.92 -26.58
CA TRP A 546 7.23 12.99 -26.26
C TRP A 546 7.87 11.60 -26.13
N LEU A 547 7.22 10.64 -25.47
CA LEU A 547 7.74 9.27 -25.37
C LEU A 547 7.93 8.63 -26.75
N ARG A 548 6.94 8.77 -27.65
CA ARG A 548 6.98 8.22 -29.01
C ARG A 548 7.98 8.94 -29.90
N ASP A 549 7.98 10.27 -29.83
CA ASP A 549 8.64 11.12 -30.82
C ASP A 549 10.07 11.50 -30.45
N ASP A 550 10.45 11.41 -29.17
CA ASP A 550 11.78 11.85 -28.73
C ASP A 550 12.56 10.78 -27.96
N VAL A 551 11.87 9.86 -27.25
CA VAL A 551 12.53 8.95 -26.29
C VAL A 551 12.71 7.53 -26.83
N LEU A 552 11.59 6.85 -27.11
CA LEU A 552 11.60 5.42 -27.43
C LEU A 552 12.34 5.17 -28.74
N GLU A 553 13.33 4.26 -28.70
CA GLU A 553 14.23 3.90 -29.81
C GLU A 553 15.12 5.04 -30.36
N LYS A 554 14.95 6.28 -29.87
CA LYS A 554 15.68 7.48 -30.34
C LYS A 554 16.79 7.89 -29.36
N GLU A 555 16.56 7.71 -28.08
CA GLU A 555 17.56 7.89 -27.03
C GLU A 555 18.09 6.54 -26.50
N SER A 556 19.19 6.56 -25.76
CA SER A 556 19.84 5.35 -25.23
C SER A 556 20.21 5.47 -23.76
N LEU A 557 20.10 4.40 -22.96
CA LEU A 557 20.58 4.37 -21.58
C LEU A 557 21.81 3.46 -21.46
N LEU A 558 22.64 3.71 -20.45
CA LEU A 558 23.76 2.86 -20.10
C LEU A 558 23.27 1.65 -19.31
N VAL A 559 23.39 0.48 -19.93
CA VAL A 559 23.11 -0.81 -19.32
C VAL A 559 24.37 -1.66 -19.40
N GLY A 560 24.93 -2.05 -18.24
CA GLY A 560 26.18 -2.81 -18.20
C GLY A 560 27.37 -2.10 -18.87
N GLY A 561 27.42 -0.77 -18.80
CA GLY A 561 28.47 0.06 -19.40
C GLY A 561 28.34 0.26 -20.92
N ARG A 562 27.25 -0.22 -21.55
CA ARG A 562 26.97 -0.02 -22.98
C ARG A 562 25.73 0.83 -23.18
N ALA A 563 25.77 1.72 -24.16
CA ALA A 563 24.59 2.49 -24.57
C ALA A 563 23.62 1.57 -25.33
N VAL A 564 22.40 1.45 -24.82
CA VAL A 564 21.33 0.62 -25.39
C VAL A 564 20.11 1.51 -25.63
N PRO A 565 19.45 1.46 -26.81
CA PRO A 565 18.24 2.23 -27.08
C PRO A 565 17.15 1.99 -26.03
N ILE A 566 16.44 3.06 -25.63
CA ILE A 566 15.35 2.98 -24.66
C ILE A 566 14.19 2.21 -25.29
N ARG A 567 13.78 1.11 -24.66
CA ARG A 567 12.62 0.32 -25.08
C ARG A 567 11.45 0.52 -24.11
N PRO A 568 10.20 0.22 -24.53
CA PRO A 568 9.04 0.34 -23.66
C PRO A 568 9.20 -0.32 -22.28
N ARG A 569 9.80 -1.52 -22.23
CA ARG A 569 10.05 -2.26 -20.98
C ARG A 569 10.96 -1.54 -19.96
N ASP A 570 11.76 -0.58 -20.42
CA ASP A 570 12.72 0.16 -19.60
C ASP A 570 12.06 1.37 -18.91
N VAL A 571 10.81 1.69 -19.28
CA VAL A 571 10.06 2.85 -18.82
C VAL A 571 8.95 2.43 -17.83
N ALA A 572 8.93 3.08 -16.67
CA ALA A 572 7.81 3.03 -15.75
C ALA A 572 7.22 4.42 -15.53
N ILE A 573 5.89 4.51 -15.48
CA ILE A 573 5.17 5.74 -15.16
C ILE A 573 4.41 5.55 -13.84
N LEU A 574 4.71 6.43 -12.90
CA LEU A 574 4.23 6.39 -11.54
C LEU A 574 3.16 7.44 -11.31
N PHE A 575 2.07 6.99 -10.70
CA PHE A 575 0.90 7.81 -10.40
C PHE A 575 0.62 7.83 -8.89
N ARG A 576 0.17 8.98 -8.37
CA ARG A 576 -0.36 9.04 -6.99
C ARG A 576 -1.72 8.35 -6.88
N THR A 577 -2.58 8.51 -7.88
CA THR A 577 -3.94 7.96 -7.90
C THR A 577 -4.22 7.18 -9.18
N PHE A 578 -5.07 6.16 -9.10
CA PHE A 578 -5.50 5.38 -10.26
C PHE A 578 -6.31 6.19 -11.29
N ALA A 579 -7.03 7.23 -10.84
CA ALA A 579 -7.80 8.08 -11.74
C ALA A 579 -6.92 8.73 -12.82
N HIS A 580 -5.72 9.21 -12.46
CA HIS A 580 -4.82 9.79 -13.45
C HIS A 580 -4.15 8.74 -14.35
N LEU A 581 -3.86 7.55 -13.80
CA LEU A 581 -3.38 6.41 -14.58
C LEU A 581 -4.33 6.10 -15.74
N ARG A 582 -5.66 6.14 -15.53
CA ARG A 582 -6.68 5.93 -16.58
C ARG A 582 -6.55 6.95 -17.72
N ILE A 583 -6.43 8.22 -17.37
CA ILE A 583 -6.28 9.31 -18.35
C ILE A 583 -5.03 9.09 -19.20
N CYS A 584 -3.90 8.72 -18.59
CA CYS A 584 -2.67 8.40 -19.32
C CYS A 584 -2.78 7.14 -20.16
N LEU A 585 -3.43 6.08 -19.66
CA LEU A 585 -3.64 4.84 -20.41
C LEU A 585 -4.44 5.09 -21.70
N GLU A 586 -5.50 5.89 -21.64
CA GLU A 586 -6.30 6.28 -22.81
C GLU A 586 -5.44 7.02 -23.85
N ALA A 587 -4.66 8.01 -23.42
CA ALA A 587 -3.75 8.73 -24.31
C ALA A 587 -2.73 7.79 -24.95
N PHE A 588 -2.10 6.93 -24.15
CA PHE A 588 -1.02 6.05 -24.62
C PHE A 588 -1.51 5.06 -25.68
N ARG A 589 -2.76 4.58 -25.54
CA ARG A 589 -3.44 3.77 -26.55
C ARG A 589 -3.64 4.54 -27.86
N ARG A 590 -4.08 5.82 -27.80
CA ARG A 590 -4.23 6.68 -29.00
C ARG A 590 -2.91 6.86 -29.76
N TYR A 591 -1.79 6.91 -29.03
CA TYR A 591 -0.44 7.04 -29.61
C TYR A 591 0.23 5.68 -29.91
N HIS A 592 -0.50 4.56 -29.78
CA HIS A 592 -0.01 3.20 -30.01
C HIS A 592 1.23 2.81 -29.18
N LEU A 593 1.31 3.28 -27.93
CA LEU A 593 2.36 2.90 -27.00
C LEU A 593 1.99 1.60 -26.27
N PRO A 594 2.84 0.55 -26.29
CA PRO A 594 2.55 -0.69 -25.58
C PRO A 594 2.67 -0.44 -24.08
N CYS A 595 1.59 -0.65 -23.34
CA CYS A 595 1.52 -0.33 -21.91
C CYS A 595 0.85 -1.45 -21.10
N LEU A 596 1.36 -1.67 -19.89
CA LEU A 596 0.86 -2.63 -18.91
C LEU A 596 0.51 -1.87 -17.64
N ALA A 597 -0.77 -1.84 -17.27
CA ALA A 597 -1.25 -1.21 -16.04
C ALA A 597 -1.36 -2.23 -14.92
N ASP A 598 -0.69 -1.97 -13.78
CA ASP A 598 -0.72 -2.86 -12.62
C ASP A 598 -1.76 -2.39 -11.59
N GLY A 599 -2.78 -3.20 -11.33
CA GLY A 599 -3.87 -2.90 -10.41
C GLY A 599 -5.20 -2.78 -11.13
N GLU A 600 -5.63 -3.90 -11.72
CA GLU A 600 -6.88 -4.00 -12.46
C GLU A 600 -8.09 -4.03 -11.53
N LYS A 601 -8.32 -2.95 -10.77
CA LYS A 601 -9.60 -2.67 -10.10
C LYS A 601 -10.80 -2.65 -11.08
N HIS A 602 -10.53 -2.65 -12.38
CA HIS A 602 -11.51 -2.51 -13.45
C HIS A 602 -11.46 -3.74 -14.38
N PHE A 603 -10.85 -4.86 -13.94
CA PHE A 603 -10.84 -6.10 -14.72
C PHE A 603 -12.28 -6.52 -15.09
N TYR A 604 -13.18 -6.52 -14.10
CA TYR A 604 -14.57 -6.89 -14.28
C TYR A 604 -15.41 -5.84 -15.03
N GLU A 605 -14.89 -4.62 -15.20
CA GLU A 605 -15.56 -3.54 -15.96
C GLU A 605 -15.19 -3.56 -17.46
N ARG A 606 -14.26 -4.43 -17.87
CA ARG A 606 -13.85 -4.54 -19.28
C ARG A 606 -14.98 -5.16 -20.10
N GLN A 607 -15.25 -4.59 -21.28
CA GLN A 607 -16.37 -5.03 -22.13
C GLN A 607 -16.25 -6.53 -22.46
N GLU A 608 -15.07 -7.02 -22.78
CA GLU A 608 -14.81 -8.43 -23.07
C GLU A 608 -15.04 -9.36 -21.86
N VAL A 609 -14.85 -8.86 -20.64
CA VAL A 609 -15.12 -9.62 -19.40
C VAL A 609 -16.63 -9.62 -19.11
N ILE A 610 -17.29 -8.47 -19.28
CA ILE A 610 -18.75 -8.34 -19.19
C ILE A 610 -19.42 -9.28 -20.19
N ASP A 611 -19.05 -9.21 -21.47
CA ASP A 611 -19.61 -10.03 -22.53
C ASP A 611 -19.44 -11.52 -22.26
N CYS A 612 -18.24 -11.93 -21.82
CA CYS A 612 -17.97 -13.33 -21.45
C CYS A 612 -18.80 -13.76 -20.23
N SER A 613 -18.98 -12.88 -19.23
CA SER A 613 -19.85 -13.17 -18.07
C SER A 613 -21.32 -13.35 -18.45
N LEU A 614 -21.81 -12.61 -19.45
CA LEU A 614 -23.18 -12.71 -19.97
C LEU A 614 -23.40 -14.05 -20.69
N VAL A 615 -22.39 -14.54 -21.44
CA VAL A 615 -22.42 -15.89 -22.03
C VAL A 615 -22.59 -16.94 -20.93
N TRP A 616 -21.81 -16.85 -19.86
CA TRP A 616 -21.91 -17.77 -18.72
C TRP A 616 -23.25 -17.70 -17.99
N ARG A 617 -23.76 -16.48 -17.72
CA ARG A 617 -25.09 -16.29 -17.10
C ARG A 617 -26.19 -16.93 -17.94
N THR A 618 -26.17 -16.68 -19.25
CA THR A 618 -27.10 -17.30 -20.20
C THR A 618 -26.97 -18.82 -20.14
N LEU A 619 -25.76 -19.39 -20.27
CA LEU A 619 -25.54 -20.84 -20.23
C LEU A 619 -26.05 -21.52 -18.96
N ILE A 620 -26.02 -20.86 -17.80
CA ILE A 620 -26.42 -21.47 -16.51
C ILE A 620 -27.89 -21.25 -16.20
N ASP A 621 -28.44 -20.10 -16.57
CA ASP A 621 -29.85 -19.78 -16.40
C ASP A 621 -30.48 -19.37 -17.74
N PRO A 622 -31.10 -20.32 -18.46
CA PRO A 622 -31.79 -20.02 -19.70
C PRO A 622 -32.91 -18.99 -19.61
N ARG A 623 -33.36 -18.67 -18.38
CA ARG A 623 -34.40 -17.66 -18.12
C ARG A 623 -33.83 -16.27 -17.86
N ASP A 624 -32.51 -16.09 -17.83
CA ASP A 624 -31.89 -14.77 -17.71
C ASP A 624 -31.96 -14.04 -19.06
N GLU A 625 -33.14 -13.48 -19.36
CA GLU A 625 -33.39 -12.74 -20.60
C GLU A 625 -32.43 -11.55 -20.78
N LEU A 626 -32.03 -10.90 -19.69
CA LEU A 626 -31.10 -9.77 -19.73
C LEU A 626 -29.72 -10.22 -20.21
N ALA A 627 -29.22 -11.35 -19.67
CA ALA A 627 -27.98 -11.95 -20.14
C ALA A 627 -28.08 -12.38 -21.61
N ALA A 628 -29.19 -13.01 -22.00
CA ALA A 628 -29.43 -13.43 -23.38
C ALA A 628 -29.43 -12.26 -24.37
N VAL A 629 -30.06 -11.13 -24.01
CA VAL A 629 -30.01 -9.88 -24.78
C VAL A 629 -28.58 -9.33 -24.85
N GLY A 630 -27.85 -9.38 -23.73
CA GLY A 630 -26.45 -8.99 -23.68
C GLY A 630 -25.56 -9.80 -24.63
N VAL A 631 -25.76 -11.12 -24.69
CA VAL A 631 -25.07 -12.01 -25.63
C VAL A 631 -25.42 -11.69 -27.08
N LEU A 632 -26.68 -11.36 -27.37
CA LEU A 632 -27.10 -10.96 -28.72
C LEU A 632 -26.41 -9.67 -29.19
N ARG A 633 -26.28 -8.69 -28.29
CA ARG A 633 -25.69 -7.38 -28.57
C ARG A 633 -24.16 -7.39 -28.61
N SER A 634 -23.53 -8.36 -27.95
CA SER A 634 -22.07 -8.48 -27.92
C SER A 634 -21.51 -8.99 -29.26
N PRO A 635 -20.18 -8.97 -29.46
CA PRO A 635 -19.55 -9.55 -30.64
C PRO A 635 -19.85 -11.04 -30.86
N TYR A 636 -20.34 -11.76 -29.84
CA TYR A 636 -20.72 -13.16 -29.95
C TYR A 636 -22.03 -13.34 -30.73
N GLY A 637 -23.04 -12.52 -30.43
CA GLY A 637 -24.33 -12.54 -31.13
C GLY A 637 -24.39 -11.66 -32.37
N GLY A 638 -23.65 -10.54 -32.37
CA GLY A 638 -23.49 -9.64 -33.51
C GLY A 638 -24.79 -9.01 -34.02
N CYS A 639 -25.84 -8.97 -33.20
CA CYS A 639 -27.16 -8.46 -33.59
C CYS A 639 -27.27 -6.95 -33.36
N SER A 640 -27.96 -6.26 -34.27
CA SER A 640 -28.34 -4.86 -34.11
C SER A 640 -29.50 -4.70 -33.11
N ASP A 641 -29.65 -3.50 -32.54
CA ASP A 641 -30.73 -3.20 -31.59
C ASP A 641 -32.14 -3.48 -32.18
N VAL A 642 -32.32 -3.32 -33.50
CA VAL A 642 -33.57 -3.61 -34.22
C VAL A 642 -33.85 -5.12 -34.32
N GLU A 643 -32.82 -5.92 -34.56
CA GLU A 643 -32.94 -7.38 -34.59
C GLU A 643 -33.27 -7.92 -33.19
N ILE A 644 -32.61 -7.38 -32.16
CA ILE A 644 -32.86 -7.71 -30.76
C ILE A 644 -34.30 -7.37 -30.39
N GLU A 645 -34.77 -6.15 -30.70
CA GLU A 645 -36.16 -5.75 -30.44
C GLU A 645 -37.15 -6.72 -31.09
N SER A 646 -36.91 -7.11 -32.35
CA SER A 646 -37.78 -8.07 -33.05
C SER A 646 -37.82 -9.44 -32.38
N ILE A 647 -36.69 -9.91 -31.82
CA ILE A 647 -36.61 -11.19 -31.11
C ILE A 647 -37.34 -11.10 -29.77
N VAL A 648 -37.11 -10.03 -28.99
CA VAL A 648 -37.75 -9.79 -27.68
C VAL A 648 -39.28 -9.73 -27.83
N GLN A 649 -39.79 -8.96 -28.80
CA GLN A 649 -41.24 -8.83 -29.03
C GLN A 649 -41.95 -10.14 -29.35
N ARG A 650 -41.21 -11.14 -29.84
CA ARG A 650 -41.77 -12.46 -30.15
C ARG A 650 -41.79 -13.42 -28.94
N GLY A 651 -41.16 -13.04 -27.82
CA GLY A 651 -41.19 -13.80 -26.57
C GLY A 651 -40.48 -15.15 -26.64
N PHE A 652 -39.31 -15.22 -27.28
CA PHE A 652 -38.57 -16.49 -27.48
C PHE A 652 -37.25 -16.58 -26.70
N LEU A 653 -36.93 -15.59 -25.85
CA LEU A 653 -35.60 -15.48 -25.21
C LEU A 653 -35.45 -16.26 -23.91
N ASP A 654 -36.53 -16.70 -23.28
CA ASP A 654 -36.52 -17.52 -22.06
C ASP A 654 -36.66 -19.03 -22.34
N ASP A 655 -36.88 -19.40 -23.60
CA ASP A 655 -37.23 -20.77 -24.03
C ASP A 655 -36.19 -21.42 -24.96
N TRP A 656 -35.02 -20.80 -25.16
CA TRP A 656 -33.97 -21.33 -26.05
C TRP A 656 -33.34 -22.65 -25.57
N ALA A 657 -33.55 -23.02 -24.31
CA ALA A 657 -33.21 -24.35 -23.80
C ALA A 657 -34.07 -25.47 -24.42
N HIS A 658 -35.15 -25.15 -25.12
CA HIS A 658 -35.97 -26.10 -25.86
C HIS A 658 -35.65 -26.08 -27.36
N GLU A 659 -35.36 -27.25 -27.93
CA GLU A 659 -34.93 -27.38 -29.33
C GLU A 659 -35.93 -26.79 -30.34
N SER A 660 -37.23 -26.83 -30.02
CA SER A 660 -38.32 -26.27 -30.84
C SER A 660 -38.22 -24.77 -31.07
N SER A 661 -37.51 -24.05 -30.21
CA SER A 661 -37.43 -22.59 -30.18
C SER A 661 -36.16 -22.07 -30.89
N LEU A 662 -35.17 -22.94 -31.10
CA LEU A 662 -33.87 -22.61 -31.73
C LEU A 662 -34.00 -22.12 -33.18
N ALA A 663 -34.93 -22.67 -33.95
CA ALA A 663 -35.11 -22.28 -35.37
C ALA A 663 -35.55 -20.81 -35.55
N ARG A 664 -35.96 -20.15 -34.46
CA ARG A 664 -36.45 -18.76 -34.46
C ARG A 664 -35.45 -17.78 -33.85
N LEU A 665 -34.30 -18.28 -33.37
CA LEU A 665 -33.26 -17.53 -32.69
C LEU A 665 -31.98 -17.48 -33.54
N PRO A 666 -31.09 -16.50 -33.28
CA PRO A 666 -29.80 -16.45 -33.95
C PRO A 666 -28.94 -17.71 -33.73
N PRO A 667 -28.06 -18.08 -34.68
CA PRO A 667 -27.31 -19.35 -34.64
C PRO A 667 -26.53 -19.62 -33.36
N ILE A 668 -26.07 -18.57 -32.66
CA ILE A 668 -25.38 -18.70 -31.37
C ILE A 668 -26.18 -19.51 -30.34
N PHE A 669 -27.52 -19.39 -30.32
CA PHE A 669 -28.36 -20.13 -29.38
C PHE A 669 -28.38 -21.64 -29.63
N THR A 670 -28.10 -22.10 -30.85
CA THR A 670 -27.93 -23.54 -31.13
C THR A 670 -26.67 -24.08 -30.44
N ILE A 671 -25.60 -23.28 -30.46
CA ILE A 671 -24.34 -23.61 -29.77
C ILE A 671 -24.56 -23.54 -28.26
N LEU A 672 -25.19 -22.47 -27.75
CA LEU A 672 -25.50 -22.33 -26.33
C LEU A 672 -26.38 -23.47 -25.81
N HIS A 673 -27.38 -23.92 -26.57
CA HIS A 673 -28.23 -25.07 -26.22
C HIS A 673 -27.41 -26.35 -26.04
N SER A 674 -26.51 -26.63 -26.99
CA SER A 674 -25.62 -27.79 -26.91
C SER A 674 -24.67 -27.71 -25.71
N LEU A 675 -24.14 -26.51 -25.43
CA LEU A 675 -23.26 -26.25 -24.29
C LEU A 675 -24.00 -26.30 -22.95
N HIS A 676 -25.24 -25.84 -22.88
CA HIS A 676 -26.08 -25.91 -21.67
C HIS A 676 -26.28 -27.37 -21.24
N ALA A 677 -26.56 -28.27 -22.19
CA ALA A 677 -26.65 -29.70 -21.91
C ALA A 677 -25.29 -30.31 -21.52
N ALA A 678 -24.22 -29.93 -22.22
CA ALA A 678 -22.88 -30.47 -21.98
C ALA A 678 -22.31 -30.06 -20.61
N THR A 679 -22.49 -28.81 -20.18
CA THR A 679 -21.98 -28.31 -18.89
C THR A 679 -22.58 -29.04 -17.68
N GLN A 680 -23.75 -29.66 -17.83
CA GLN A 680 -24.38 -30.50 -16.80
C GLN A 680 -23.78 -31.91 -16.73
N ALA A 681 -23.11 -32.36 -17.78
CA ALA A 681 -22.53 -33.71 -17.88
C ALA A 681 -21.05 -33.78 -17.47
N PHE A 682 -20.38 -32.63 -17.37
CA PHE A 682 -18.96 -32.55 -16.99
C PHE A 682 -18.77 -32.11 -15.54
N PRO A 683 -17.67 -32.52 -14.88
CA PRO A 683 -17.23 -31.84 -13.68
C PRO A 683 -16.88 -30.37 -14.00
N VAL A 684 -16.98 -29.51 -12.98
CA VAL A 684 -16.98 -28.04 -13.15
C VAL A 684 -15.72 -27.52 -13.88
N PRO A 685 -14.49 -27.93 -13.55
CA PRO A 685 -13.29 -27.47 -14.25
C PRO A 685 -13.28 -27.85 -15.75
N GLU A 686 -13.69 -29.07 -16.08
CA GLU A 686 -13.80 -29.56 -17.45
C GLU A 686 -14.90 -28.84 -18.22
N ALA A 687 -16.04 -28.56 -17.58
CA ALA A 687 -17.12 -27.76 -18.17
C ALA A 687 -16.63 -26.35 -18.55
N ILE A 688 -15.86 -25.69 -17.67
CA ILE A 688 -15.25 -24.38 -17.93
C ILE A 688 -14.32 -24.46 -19.14
N GLN A 689 -13.38 -25.41 -19.15
CA GLN A 689 -12.45 -25.56 -20.27
C GLN A 689 -13.17 -25.86 -21.58
N TYR A 690 -14.20 -26.72 -21.55
CA TYR A 690 -14.96 -27.09 -22.72
C TYR A 690 -15.68 -25.90 -23.37
N VAL A 691 -16.33 -25.05 -22.58
CA VAL A 691 -17.00 -23.83 -23.10
C VAL A 691 -16.00 -22.89 -23.76
N PHE A 692 -14.83 -22.67 -23.14
CA PHE A 692 -13.77 -21.82 -23.72
C PHE A 692 -13.13 -22.42 -24.99
N GLN A 693 -13.20 -23.73 -25.19
CA GLN A 693 -12.76 -24.39 -26.42
C GLN A 693 -13.83 -24.42 -27.51
N ALA A 694 -15.10 -24.50 -27.13
CA ALA A 694 -16.22 -24.64 -28.04
C ALA A 694 -16.71 -23.29 -28.60
N LEU A 695 -16.50 -22.20 -27.86
CA LEU A 695 -16.83 -20.84 -28.30
C LEU A 695 -15.55 -20.09 -28.68
N PRO A 696 -15.57 -19.27 -29.75
CA PRO A 696 -14.41 -18.50 -30.19
C PRO A 696 -14.18 -17.25 -29.32
N LEU A 697 -14.24 -17.40 -27.99
CA LEU A 697 -14.16 -16.28 -27.04
C LEU A 697 -12.80 -15.58 -27.12
N ALA A 698 -11.74 -16.39 -27.22
CA ALA A 698 -10.36 -15.92 -27.30
C ALA A 698 -10.07 -15.24 -28.65
N GLU A 699 -10.54 -15.83 -29.73
CA GLU A 699 -10.36 -15.34 -31.10
C GLU A 699 -11.07 -14.01 -31.31
N LEU A 700 -12.31 -13.86 -30.82
CA LEU A 700 -13.05 -12.61 -30.90
C LEU A 700 -12.44 -11.52 -30.02
N ALA A 701 -11.96 -11.88 -28.82
CA ALA A 701 -11.23 -10.94 -27.98
C ALA A 701 -9.94 -10.47 -28.64
N ALA A 702 -9.16 -11.38 -29.25
CA ALA A 702 -7.95 -11.05 -30.00
C ALA A 702 -8.20 -10.19 -31.25
N ALA A 703 -9.38 -10.34 -31.87
CA ALA A 703 -9.80 -9.54 -33.03
C ALA A 703 -10.40 -8.17 -32.66
N SER A 704 -10.60 -7.90 -31.36
CA SER A 704 -11.14 -6.62 -30.89
C SER A 704 -10.12 -5.48 -31.01
N ILE A 705 -10.56 -4.25 -30.78
CA ILE A 705 -9.70 -3.06 -30.77
C ILE A 705 -8.58 -3.19 -29.71
N ASP A 706 -8.86 -3.83 -28.58
CA ASP A 706 -7.91 -4.04 -27.49
C ASP A 706 -7.02 -5.30 -27.72
N GLY A 707 -7.29 -6.10 -28.74
CA GLY A 707 -6.42 -7.17 -29.25
C GLY A 707 -5.91 -8.15 -28.19
N GLU A 708 -4.58 -8.24 -28.06
CA GLU A 708 -3.90 -9.12 -27.10
C GLU A 708 -4.33 -8.88 -25.64
N HIS A 709 -4.69 -7.64 -25.28
CA HIS A 709 -5.14 -7.33 -23.92
C HIS A 709 -6.53 -7.90 -23.64
N ALA A 710 -7.45 -7.80 -24.58
CA ALA A 710 -8.78 -8.40 -24.45
C ALA A 710 -8.67 -9.92 -24.36
N LEU A 711 -7.78 -10.54 -25.16
CA LEU A 711 -7.47 -11.97 -25.05
C LEU A 711 -6.95 -12.32 -23.64
N ALA A 712 -5.99 -11.56 -23.12
CA ALA A 712 -5.46 -11.79 -21.78
C ALA A 712 -6.54 -11.69 -20.70
N ASN A 713 -7.47 -10.74 -20.82
CA ASN A 713 -8.58 -10.58 -19.88
C ASN A 713 -9.56 -11.77 -19.92
N VAL A 714 -9.92 -12.25 -21.10
CA VAL A 714 -10.78 -13.43 -21.27
C VAL A 714 -10.12 -14.70 -20.73
N LEU A 715 -8.82 -14.90 -20.98
CA LEU A 715 -8.07 -16.02 -20.41
C LEU A 715 -7.92 -15.92 -18.89
N LYS A 716 -7.72 -14.71 -18.37
CA LYS A 716 -7.70 -14.45 -16.93
C LYS A 716 -9.04 -14.82 -16.29
N LEU A 717 -10.18 -14.47 -16.92
CA LEU A 717 -11.50 -14.84 -16.40
C LEU A 717 -11.67 -16.36 -16.29
N ARG A 718 -11.21 -17.11 -17.31
CA ARG A 718 -11.17 -18.58 -17.26
C ARG A 718 -10.39 -19.08 -16.05
N ASP A 719 -9.19 -18.55 -15.84
CA ASP A 719 -8.31 -18.99 -14.76
C ASP A 719 -8.89 -18.66 -13.38
N VAL A 720 -9.58 -17.52 -13.25
CA VAL A 720 -10.35 -17.16 -12.03
C VAL A 720 -11.46 -18.17 -11.77
N MET A 721 -12.26 -18.52 -12.77
CA MET A 721 -13.34 -19.50 -12.61
C MET A 721 -12.81 -20.89 -12.24
N LEU A 722 -11.70 -21.33 -12.85
CA LEU A 722 -11.04 -22.59 -12.51
C LEU A 722 -10.50 -22.59 -11.07
N ALA A 723 -9.89 -21.49 -10.63
CA ALA A 723 -9.41 -21.35 -9.26
C ALA A 723 -10.55 -21.43 -8.23
N LEU A 724 -11.71 -20.83 -8.53
CA LEU A 724 -12.91 -20.93 -7.69
C LEU A 724 -13.44 -22.36 -7.59
N ALA A 725 -13.46 -23.09 -8.71
CA ALA A 725 -13.87 -24.49 -8.73
C ALA A 725 -12.97 -25.37 -7.84
N VAL A 726 -11.66 -25.14 -7.83
CA VAL A 726 -10.70 -25.94 -7.07
C VAL A 726 -10.64 -25.56 -5.58
N ARG A 727 -10.63 -24.26 -5.26
CA ARG A 727 -10.40 -23.78 -3.88
C ARG A 727 -11.62 -23.83 -2.99
N SER A 728 -12.82 -23.71 -3.57
CA SER A 728 -14.03 -23.44 -2.80
C SER A 728 -15.09 -24.55 -2.91
N GLY A 729 -14.88 -25.56 -3.77
CA GLY A 729 -15.85 -26.64 -3.99
C GLY A 729 -17.21 -26.16 -4.51
N LEU A 730 -17.26 -24.96 -5.10
CA LEU A 730 -18.49 -24.33 -5.56
C LEU A 730 -19.03 -25.05 -6.80
N THR A 731 -20.36 -25.10 -6.89
CA THR A 731 -21.05 -25.51 -8.11
C THR A 731 -20.84 -24.48 -9.22
N LEU A 732 -20.94 -24.90 -10.48
CA LEU A 732 -20.81 -23.99 -11.63
C LEU A 732 -21.78 -22.80 -11.54
N ARG A 733 -22.99 -23.02 -11.00
CA ARG A 733 -23.98 -21.96 -10.77
C ARG A 733 -23.50 -20.92 -9.75
N GLU A 734 -22.90 -21.35 -8.65
CA GLU A 734 -22.37 -20.44 -7.63
C GLU A 734 -21.18 -19.65 -8.15
N ILE A 735 -20.30 -20.26 -8.94
CA ILE A 735 -19.17 -19.59 -9.59
C ILE A 735 -19.67 -18.50 -10.53
N VAL A 736 -20.61 -18.81 -11.43
CA VAL A 736 -21.16 -17.81 -12.37
C VAL A 736 -21.90 -16.70 -11.64
N ARG A 737 -22.64 -17.02 -10.58
CA ARG A 737 -23.28 -16.01 -9.72
C ARG A 737 -22.24 -15.09 -9.08
N GLN A 738 -21.15 -15.64 -8.55
CA GLN A 738 -20.08 -14.87 -7.91
C GLN A 738 -19.35 -13.97 -8.91
N VAL A 739 -19.02 -14.49 -10.10
CA VAL A 739 -18.43 -13.68 -11.18
C VAL A 739 -19.38 -12.57 -11.63
N GLY A 740 -20.68 -12.87 -11.78
CA GLY A 740 -21.70 -11.86 -12.10
C GLY A 740 -21.77 -10.76 -11.04
N GLN A 741 -21.73 -11.12 -9.75
CA GLN A 741 -21.65 -10.15 -8.65
C GLN A 741 -20.40 -9.28 -8.73
N TRP A 742 -19.25 -9.84 -9.08
CA TRP A 742 -18.02 -9.05 -9.28
C TRP A 742 -18.04 -8.17 -10.52
N VAL A 743 -18.87 -8.47 -11.52
CA VAL A 743 -19.09 -7.59 -12.67
C VAL A 743 -20.01 -6.42 -12.30
N ASP A 744 -21.07 -6.70 -11.54
CA ASP A 744 -22.03 -5.68 -11.11
C ASP A 744 -21.46 -4.78 -10.00
N ASP A 745 -20.71 -5.35 -9.07
CA ASP A 745 -20.03 -4.69 -7.94
C ASP A 745 -18.59 -5.21 -7.82
N PRO A 746 -17.64 -4.61 -8.56
CA PRO A 746 -16.25 -5.04 -8.58
C PRO A 746 -15.65 -5.07 -7.17
N PRO A 747 -15.11 -6.21 -6.71
CA PRO A 747 -14.42 -6.25 -5.44
C PRO A 747 -13.26 -5.27 -5.46
N ASP A 748 -13.02 -4.60 -4.34
CA ASP A 748 -11.79 -3.85 -4.07
C ASP A 748 -10.63 -4.86 -3.95
N GLU A 749 -10.20 -5.45 -5.07
CA GLU A 749 -9.22 -6.55 -5.06
C GLU A 749 -7.86 -6.01 -4.57
N GLY A 750 -7.56 -6.32 -3.31
CA GLY A 750 -6.21 -6.37 -2.79
C GLY A 750 -5.45 -7.51 -3.45
N GLU A 751 -4.34 -7.17 -4.11
CA GLU A 751 -3.23 -8.07 -4.45
C GLU A 751 -3.60 -9.53 -4.75
N ARG A 752 -4.35 -9.78 -5.83
CA ARG A 752 -4.19 -11.07 -6.52
C ARG A 752 -2.91 -10.98 -7.36
N PRO A 753 -1.87 -11.78 -7.07
CA PRO A 753 -0.69 -11.83 -7.91
C PRO A 753 -1.15 -12.42 -9.25
N LEU A 754 -1.30 -11.54 -10.24
CA LEU A 754 -1.29 -11.97 -11.62
C LEU A 754 0.02 -12.71 -11.84
N VAL A 755 -0.07 -13.79 -12.59
CA VAL A 755 1.06 -14.56 -13.13
C VAL A 755 1.94 -13.59 -13.95
N GLU A 756 2.79 -12.83 -13.27
CA GLU A 756 3.70 -11.82 -13.86
C GLU A 756 4.71 -12.47 -14.82
N GLU A 757 4.89 -13.79 -14.75
CA GLU A 757 5.89 -14.53 -15.53
C GLU A 757 5.39 -14.97 -16.92
N GLY A 758 4.07 -14.95 -17.18
CA GLY A 758 3.51 -15.48 -18.44
C GLY A 758 3.30 -14.45 -19.56
N LEU A 759 2.95 -13.21 -19.22
CA LEU A 759 2.54 -12.18 -20.20
C LEU A 759 3.61 -11.13 -20.48
N THR A 760 4.71 -11.10 -19.71
CA THR A 760 5.83 -10.18 -19.91
C THR A 760 6.80 -10.62 -21.02
N SER A 761 6.53 -11.75 -21.68
CA SER A 761 7.47 -12.45 -22.57
C SER A 761 7.00 -12.62 -24.03
N GLN A 762 5.81 -12.15 -24.42
CA GLN A 762 5.33 -12.28 -25.80
C GLN A 762 5.48 -10.96 -26.57
N GLY A 763 6.73 -10.61 -26.92
CA GLY A 763 7.03 -9.49 -27.82
C GLY A 763 8.48 -9.01 -27.73
N PRO A 764 9.21 -8.78 -28.85
CA PRO A 764 10.63 -8.42 -28.84
C PRO A 764 10.98 -7.06 -28.18
N GLY A 765 9.99 -6.23 -27.83
CA GLY A 765 10.16 -4.89 -27.24
C GLY A 765 9.66 -4.69 -25.80
N GLY A 766 8.79 -5.57 -25.28
CA GLY A 766 8.09 -5.39 -24.00
C GLY A 766 7.15 -4.15 -23.95
N ALA A 767 6.69 -3.77 -22.76
CA ALA A 767 5.68 -2.71 -22.57
C ALA A 767 6.05 -1.73 -21.43
N ILE A 768 5.57 -0.48 -21.54
CA ILE A 768 5.68 0.57 -20.52
C ILE A 768 4.84 0.17 -19.30
N ARG A 769 5.42 0.19 -18.10
CA ARG A 769 4.68 -0.15 -16.88
C ARG A 769 4.00 1.07 -16.28
N LEU A 770 2.68 1.03 -16.12
CA LEU A 770 1.90 2.07 -15.43
C LEU A 770 1.55 1.58 -14.02
N LEU A 771 2.13 2.21 -13.00
CA LEU A 771 2.04 1.76 -11.61
C LEU A 771 1.63 2.92 -10.69
N THR A 772 1.05 2.62 -9.53
CA THR A 772 1.00 3.61 -8.45
C THR A 772 2.35 3.71 -7.75
N ILE A 773 2.64 4.86 -7.12
CA ILE A 773 3.89 5.05 -6.34
C ILE A 773 4.03 3.94 -5.27
N HIS A 774 2.93 3.54 -4.63
CA HIS A 774 2.91 2.45 -3.65
C HIS A 774 3.39 1.13 -4.26
N LYS A 775 2.83 0.73 -5.42
CA LYS A 775 3.22 -0.51 -6.11
C LYS A 775 4.64 -0.49 -6.65
N ALA A 776 5.18 0.69 -6.95
CA ALA A 776 6.56 0.83 -7.41
C ALA A 776 7.60 0.69 -6.28
N LYS A 777 7.18 0.74 -5.01
CA LYS A 777 8.09 0.57 -3.87
C LYS A 777 8.74 -0.82 -3.92
N GLY A 778 10.05 -0.86 -3.68
CA GLY A 778 10.87 -2.06 -3.84
C GLY A 778 11.31 -2.33 -5.29
N LEU A 779 10.55 -1.88 -6.29
CA LEU A 779 10.93 -1.99 -7.70
C LEU A 779 11.93 -0.91 -8.12
N GLU A 780 12.53 -1.11 -9.29
CA GLU A 780 13.49 -0.20 -9.91
C GLU A 780 13.36 -0.27 -11.43
N PHE A 781 13.55 0.88 -12.09
CA PHE A 781 13.42 1.00 -13.53
C PHE A 781 14.55 1.86 -14.10
N PRO A 782 15.08 1.53 -15.30
CA PRO A 782 16.07 2.37 -15.98
C PRO A 782 15.58 3.82 -16.10
N MET A 783 14.32 4.01 -16.53
CA MET A 783 13.67 5.30 -16.66
C MET A 783 12.34 5.34 -15.90
N VAL A 784 12.14 6.41 -15.13
CA VAL A 784 10.90 6.65 -14.38
C VAL A 784 10.31 8.01 -14.74
N VAL A 785 9.02 8.02 -15.05
CA VAL A 785 8.21 9.24 -15.17
C VAL A 785 7.25 9.30 -13.97
N VAL A 786 7.20 10.40 -13.23
CA VAL A 786 6.19 10.63 -12.19
C VAL A 786 5.21 11.67 -12.72
N ALA A 787 3.99 11.23 -13.06
CA ALA A 787 3.00 12.05 -13.75
C ALA A 787 1.89 12.55 -12.81
N GLY A 788 1.24 13.65 -13.18
CA GLY A 788 0.11 14.23 -12.46
C GLY A 788 0.49 14.89 -11.15
N LEU A 789 1.68 15.50 -11.06
CA LEU A 789 2.18 16.11 -9.82
C LEU A 789 1.30 17.29 -9.35
N HIS A 790 0.50 17.89 -10.24
CA HIS A 790 -0.43 18.99 -9.95
C HIS A 790 -1.73 18.55 -9.28
N ARG A 791 -2.02 17.24 -9.22
CA ARG A 791 -3.25 16.74 -8.60
C ARG A 791 -3.14 16.70 -7.09
N ASP A 792 -4.20 17.18 -6.45
CA ASP A 792 -4.44 16.92 -5.04
C ASP A 792 -5.21 15.60 -4.88
N VAL A 793 -5.20 15.05 -3.67
CA VAL A 793 -6.05 13.91 -3.30
C VAL A 793 -7.29 14.47 -2.63
N ASP A 794 -8.44 14.37 -3.29
CA ASP A 794 -9.71 14.71 -2.67
C ASP A 794 -9.94 13.78 -1.47
N HIS A 795 -9.94 14.37 -0.28
CA HIS A 795 -10.29 13.67 0.95
C HIS A 795 -11.80 13.78 1.13
N HIS A 796 -12.55 12.88 0.51
CA HIS A 796 -13.93 12.67 0.93
C HIS A 796 -13.91 12.19 2.38
N LYS A 797 -14.45 13.00 3.29
CA LYS A 797 -14.69 12.55 4.66
C LYS A 797 -15.79 11.50 4.61
N ALA A 798 -15.45 10.26 4.90
CA ALA A 798 -16.43 9.21 5.06
C ALA A 798 -17.45 9.61 6.15
N SER A 799 -18.73 9.32 5.92
CA SER A 799 -19.78 9.52 6.91
C SER A 799 -19.54 8.65 8.15
N VAL A 800 -18.89 7.50 7.98
CA VAL A 800 -18.48 6.60 9.05
C VAL A 800 -16.98 6.51 9.10
N TRP A 801 -16.42 6.64 10.30
CA TRP A 801 -14.99 6.45 10.49
C TRP A 801 -14.70 5.85 11.87
N THR A 802 -13.84 4.84 11.90
CA THR A 802 -13.37 4.22 13.14
C THR A 802 -11.87 4.02 13.06
N SER A 803 -11.16 4.36 14.13
CA SER A 803 -9.73 4.10 14.23
C SER A 803 -9.36 3.73 15.66
N HIS A 804 -8.30 2.95 15.80
CA HIS A 804 -7.71 2.60 17.08
C HIS A 804 -6.23 2.99 17.05
N ASP A 805 -5.87 3.95 17.89
CA ASP A 805 -4.48 4.35 18.08
C ASP A 805 -3.87 3.51 19.19
N TRP A 806 -3.08 2.55 18.76
CA TRP A 806 -2.48 1.55 19.63
C TRP A 806 -1.51 2.13 20.66
N LEU A 807 -0.83 3.24 20.34
CA LEU A 807 0.14 3.87 21.26
C LEU A 807 -0.57 4.48 22.48
N THR A 808 -1.75 5.07 22.27
CA THR A 808 -2.51 5.76 23.31
C THR A 808 -3.69 4.95 23.83
N ASP A 809 -3.90 3.73 23.31
CA ASP A 809 -5.06 2.88 23.54
C ASP A 809 -6.40 3.63 23.31
N THR A 810 -6.39 4.61 22.39
CA THR A 810 -7.55 5.48 22.12
C THR A 810 -8.30 4.95 20.92
N ILE A 811 -9.61 4.73 21.09
CA ILE A 811 -10.53 4.42 20.00
C ILE A 811 -11.24 5.71 19.61
N GLY A 812 -11.28 6.00 18.32
CA GLY A 812 -11.99 7.14 17.75
C GLY A 812 -13.12 6.68 16.85
N LEU A 813 -14.29 7.31 17.01
CA LEU A 813 -15.53 6.96 16.33
C LEU A 813 -16.18 8.20 15.70
N ARG A 814 -16.68 8.06 14.48
CA ARG A 814 -17.55 9.02 13.79
C ARG A 814 -18.72 8.30 13.12
N LEU A 815 -19.89 8.91 13.24
CA LEU A 815 -21.10 8.55 12.53
C LEU A 815 -21.83 9.84 12.09
N GLY A 816 -21.89 10.06 10.78
CA GLY A 816 -22.36 11.31 10.19
C GLY A 816 -21.52 12.52 10.64
N GLU A 817 -22.19 13.56 11.14
CA GLU A 817 -21.51 14.74 11.71
C GLU A 817 -21.03 14.55 13.16
N ALA A 818 -21.49 13.49 13.84
CA ALA A 818 -21.13 13.21 15.22
C ALA A 818 -19.80 12.45 15.29
N ALA A 819 -18.87 12.91 16.12
CA ALA A 819 -17.64 12.19 16.45
C ALA A 819 -17.40 12.28 17.96
N ASP A 820 -16.83 11.24 18.57
CA ASP A 820 -16.36 11.32 19.94
C ASP A 820 -15.02 12.07 20.03
N LEU A 821 -14.56 12.37 21.24
CA LEU A 821 -13.31 13.11 21.44
C LEU A 821 -12.09 12.35 20.88
N GLY A 822 -12.09 11.02 21.03
CA GLY A 822 -11.08 10.14 20.41
C GLY A 822 -11.09 10.26 18.89
N GLY A 823 -12.26 10.31 18.26
CA GLY A 823 -12.43 10.48 16.83
C GLY A 823 -11.81 11.78 16.33
N ILE A 824 -12.08 12.89 17.02
CA ILE A 824 -11.53 14.21 16.67
C ILE A 824 -10.01 14.24 16.84
N PHE A 825 -9.49 13.67 17.93
CA PHE A 825 -8.05 13.55 18.19
C PHE A 825 -7.36 12.78 17.06
N LEU A 826 -7.85 11.58 16.76
CA LEU A 826 -7.23 10.69 15.79
C LEU A 826 -7.33 11.20 14.36
N GLU A 827 -8.42 11.88 13.98
CA GLU A 827 -8.51 12.52 12.67
C GLU A 827 -7.52 13.66 12.49
N THR A 828 -7.30 14.44 13.55
CA THR A 828 -6.29 15.52 13.54
C THR A 828 -4.90 14.91 13.34
N LYS A 829 -4.60 13.86 14.11
CA LYS A 829 -3.36 13.08 14.02
C LYS A 829 -3.15 12.49 12.61
N VAL A 830 -4.19 11.87 12.04
CA VAL A 830 -4.15 11.29 10.68
C VAL A 830 -3.93 12.35 9.61
N ALA A 831 -4.58 13.52 9.72
CA ALA A 831 -4.40 14.60 8.75
C ALA A 831 -2.97 15.16 8.76
N GLU A 832 -2.32 15.26 9.93
CA GLU A 832 -0.91 15.64 10.03
C GLU A 832 0.01 14.57 9.42
N ARG A 833 -0.22 13.30 9.78
CA ARG A 833 0.52 12.16 9.24
C ARG A 833 0.43 12.05 7.72
N GLN A 834 -0.76 12.25 7.14
CA GLN A 834 -0.97 12.24 5.69
C GLN A 834 -0.14 13.32 5.00
N ARG A 835 -0.04 14.53 5.56
CA ARG A 835 0.81 15.59 4.99
C ARG A 835 2.29 15.21 5.03
N ALA A 836 2.76 14.62 6.12
CA ALA A 836 4.13 14.12 6.23
C ALA A 836 4.42 12.96 5.26
N GLU A 837 3.45 12.06 5.08
CA GLU A 837 3.52 10.94 4.14
C GLU A 837 3.63 11.41 2.68
N GLN A 838 3.06 12.55 2.29
CA GLN A 838 3.25 13.11 0.94
C GLN A 838 4.71 13.36 0.59
N VAL A 839 5.50 13.81 1.57
CA VAL A 839 6.95 14.02 1.40
C VAL A 839 7.68 12.70 1.21
N ARG A 840 7.28 11.65 1.95
CA ARG A 840 7.81 10.28 1.82
C ARG A 840 7.41 9.64 0.49
N LEU A 841 6.18 9.86 0.02
CA LEU A 841 5.71 9.44 -1.29
C LEU A 841 6.54 10.03 -2.43
N LEU A 842 6.86 11.33 -2.35
CA LEU A 842 7.75 11.98 -3.32
C LEU A 842 9.15 11.34 -3.31
N TYR A 843 9.72 11.10 -2.13
CA TYR A 843 11.01 10.41 -1.99
C TYR A 843 11.00 9.01 -2.62
N VAL A 844 9.97 8.20 -2.34
CA VAL A 844 9.84 6.86 -2.91
C VAL A 844 9.76 6.95 -4.44
N ALA A 845 8.94 7.85 -4.99
CA ALA A 845 8.78 8.03 -6.43
C ALA A 845 10.10 8.38 -7.14
N MET A 846 10.84 9.36 -6.62
CA MET A 846 12.11 9.81 -7.21
C MET A 846 13.21 8.74 -7.14
N THR A 847 13.22 7.92 -6.09
CA THR A 847 14.26 6.89 -5.87
C THR A 847 14.03 5.56 -6.62
N ARG A 848 12.97 5.48 -7.44
CA ARG A 848 12.75 4.31 -8.32
C ARG A 848 13.61 4.35 -9.59
N ALA A 849 14.07 5.53 -9.98
CA ALA A 849 14.86 5.75 -11.18
C ALA A 849 16.32 5.29 -11.01
N GLN A 850 16.84 4.52 -11.98
CA GLN A 850 18.26 4.16 -12.04
C GLN A 850 19.08 5.18 -12.85
N ARG A 851 18.57 5.62 -14.00
CA ARG A 851 19.32 6.43 -14.98
C ARG A 851 18.64 7.75 -15.35
N ARG A 852 17.32 7.75 -15.53
CA ARG A 852 16.58 8.98 -15.89
C ARG A 852 15.31 9.12 -15.06
N LEU A 853 15.08 10.32 -14.53
CA LEU A 853 13.87 10.68 -13.79
C LEU A 853 13.19 11.87 -14.47
N VAL A 854 11.92 11.71 -14.78
CA VAL A 854 11.09 12.78 -15.35
C VAL A 854 9.92 13.05 -14.41
N LEU A 855 9.78 14.29 -14.00
CA LEU A 855 8.68 14.80 -13.20
C LEU A 855 7.74 15.55 -14.13
N SER A 856 6.45 15.21 -14.16
CA SER A 856 5.49 15.78 -15.08
C SER A 856 4.28 16.35 -14.35
N ALA A 857 3.84 17.53 -14.79
CA ALA A 857 2.67 18.21 -14.24
C ALA A 857 1.96 19.05 -15.28
N ALA A 858 0.64 19.14 -15.17
CA ALA A 858 -0.15 20.14 -15.87
C ALA A 858 -0.40 21.38 -14.99
N LEU A 859 -0.47 22.56 -15.58
CA LEU A 859 -0.73 23.81 -14.88
C LEU A 859 -2.14 24.34 -15.21
N HIS A 860 -2.76 25.01 -14.23
CA HIS A 860 -4.05 25.68 -14.38
C HIS A 860 -3.86 27.20 -14.27
N GLY A 861 -4.51 27.97 -15.15
CA GLY A 861 -4.47 29.44 -15.14
C GLY A 861 -3.04 30.01 -15.18
N GLN A 862 -2.75 31.00 -14.32
CA GLN A 862 -1.45 31.68 -14.23
C GLN A 862 -0.29 30.83 -13.63
N GLY A 863 -0.32 29.50 -13.74
CA GLY A 863 0.78 28.65 -13.28
C GLY A 863 0.91 28.51 -11.76
N THR A 864 -0.14 28.81 -10.99
CA THR A 864 -0.08 28.70 -9.52
C THR A 864 -0.07 27.24 -9.06
N THR A 865 0.88 26.89 -8.20
CA THR A 865 0.90 25.56 -7.57
C THR A 865 -0.14 25.50 -6.44
N ARG A 866 -1.00 24.48 -6.46
CA ARG A 866 -1.94 24.25 -5.35
C ARG A 866 -1.17 23.67 -4.16
N LYS A 867 -1.39 24.21 -2.95
CA LYS A 867 -0.82 23.68 -1.71
C LYS A 867 -1.27 22.22 -1.50
N GLY A 868 -0.37 21.33 -1.07
CA GLY A 868 -0.68 19.91 -0.84
C GLY A 868 -0.48 18.99 -2.06
N THR A 869 -0.08 19.55 -3.20
CA THR A 869 0.30 18.79 -4.40
C THR A 869 1.77 18.40 -4.36
N LEU A 870 2.14 17.31 -5.07
CA LEU A 870 3.54 16.92 -5.18
C LEU A 870 4.35 17.98 -5.96
N LEU A 871 3.72 18.68 -6.91
CA LEU A 871 4.32 19.80 -7.63
C LEU A 871 4.75 20.92 -6.67
N SER A 872 3.93 21.26 -5.66
CA SER A 872 4.29 22.27 -4.66
C SER A 872 5.51 21.87 -3.83
N LEU A 873 5.67 20.57 -3.54
CA LEU A 873 6.85 20.04 -2.85
C LEU A 873 8.09 20.08 -3.74
N VAL A 874 7.97 19.71 -5.03
CA VAL A 874 9.08 19.76 -5.99
C VAL A 874 9.54 21.20 -6.23
N ALA A 875 8.59 22.14 -6.43
CA ALA A 875 8.90 23.55 -6.62
C ALA A 875 9.63 24.14 -5.41
N ARG A 876 9.16 23.86 -4.19
CA ARG A 876 9.85 24.27 -2.95
C ARG A 876 11.22 23.58 -2.80
N GLY A 877 11.29 22.29 -3.12
CA GLY A 877 12.50 21.49 -2.96
C GLY A 877 13.63 21.93 -3.88
N LEU A 878 13.30 22.38 -5.08
CA LEU A 878 14.25 22.81 -6.11
C LEU A 878 14.37 24.34 -6.25
N ASP A 879 13.69 25.10 -5.40
CA ASP A 879 13.64 26.58 -5.42
C ASP A 879 13.19 27.13 -6.79
N LEU A 880 12.08 26.60 -7.30
CA LEU A 880 11.54 26.94 -8.63
C LEU A 880 10.42 27.99 -8.54
N ASP A 881 10.56 29.04 -9.33
CA ASP A 881 9.49 30.01 -9.60
C ASP A 881 8.63 29.54 -10.79
N VAL A 882 7.68 28.63 -10.51
CA VAL A 882 6.80 28.05 -11.54
C VAL A 882 6.01 29.12 -12.30
N PRO A 883 5.40 30.14 -11.65
CA PRO A 883 4.73 31.23 -12.37
C PRO A 883 5.64 31.95 -13.38
N ALA A 884 6.86 32.33 -13.00
CA ALA A 884 7.79 32.99 -13.91
C ALA A 884 8.17 32.10 -15.11
N MET A 885 8.31 30.78 -14.90
CA MET A 885 8.57 29.82 -15.96
C MET A 885 7.41 29.67 -16.94
N VAL A 886 6.17 29.81 -16.48
CA VAL A 886 4.99 29.80 -17.36
C VAL A 886 4.91 31.06 -18.19
N GLU A 887 5.14 32.23 -17.57
CA GLU A 887 5.15 33.52 -18.27
C GLU A 887 6.17 33.53 -19.41
N ALA A 888 7.39 33.06 -19.14
CA ALA A 888 8.43 32.94 -20.18
C ALA A 888 8.04 32.00 -21.33
N ALA A 889 7.34 30.90 -21.04
CA ALA A 889 6.93 29.92 -22.06
C ALA A 889 5.76 30.40 -22.93
N GLN A 890 4.87 31.25 -22.40
CA GLN A 890 3.76 31.83 -23.17
C GLN A 890 4.27 32.69 -24.34
N GLU A 891 5.44 33.32 -24.23
CA GLU A 891 6.05 34.12 -25.31
C GLU A 891 6.65 33.28 -26.45
N GLN A 892 7.15 32.07 -26.14
CA GLN A 892 7.97 31.27 -27.06
C GLN A 892 7.33 29.93 -27.46
N SER A 893 6.11 29.63 -27.00
CA SER A 893 5.39 28.34 -27.15
C SER A 893 6.04 27.13 -26.47
N GLN A 894 7.36 27.11 -26.32
CA GLN A 894 8.12 26.19 -25.48
C GLN A 894 9.34 26.91 -24.90
N CYS A 895 9.70 26.65 -23.65
CA CYS A 895 10.92 27.18 -23.04
C CYS A 895 11.66 26.06 -22.29
N ASP A 896 12.97 25.98 -22.53
CA ASP A 896 13.88 25.03 -21.87
C ASP A 896 14.86 25.79 -20.98
N HIS A 897 14.87 25.46 -19.69
CA HIS A 897 15.77 26.04 -18.69
C HIS A 897 16.60 24.95 -18.03
N LEU A 898 17.80 25.31 -17.57
CA LEU A 898 18.63 24.46 -16.73
C LEU A 898 18.75 25.08 -15.34
N VAL A 899 18.13 24.47 -14.34
CA VAL A 899 18.22 24.89 -12.93
C VAL A 899 19.19 23.97 -12.21
N GLY A 900 20.47 24.37 -12.18
CA GLY A 900 21.56 23.49 -11.74
C GLY A 900 21.73 22.31 -12.69
N ASN A 901 21.43 21.08 -12.23
CA ASN A 901 21.49 19.86 -13.04
C ASN A 901 20.10 19.35 -13.47
N VAL A 902 19.04 20.13 -13.20
CA VAL A 902 17.66 19.78 -13.56
C VAL A 902 17.30 20.50 -14.86
N ALA A 903 16.91 19.74 -15.88
CA ALA A 903 16.30 20.32 -17.07
C ALA A 903 14.82 20.61 -16.80
N VAL A 904 14.36 21.82 -17.12
CA VAL A 904 12.97 22.21 -16.98
C VAL A 904 12.45 22.58 -18.36
N THR A 905 11.43 21.88 -18.84
CA THR A 905 10.78 22.14 -20.12
C THR A 905 9.34 22.54 -19.86
N THR A 906 8.96 23.74 -20.27
CA THR A 906 7.57 24.21 -20.23
C THR A 906 7.01 24.24 -21.63
N THR A 907 5.91 23.52 -21.89
CA THR A 907 5.26 23.43 -23.19
C THR A 907 3.85 24.02 -23.13
N VAL A 908 3.53 24.93 -24.06
CA VAL A 908 2.18 25.48 -24.22
C VAL A 908 1.42 24.64 -25.26
N VAL A 909 0.33 24.02 -24.85
CA VAL A 909 -0.51 23.20 -25.74
C VAL A 909 -1.76 23.99 -26.15
N PRO A 910 -2.08 24.08 -27.46
CA PRO A 910 -3.31 24.73 -27.90
C PRO A 910 -4.54 23.93 -27.46
N ALA A 911 -5.61 24.63 -27.06
CA ALA A 911 -6.82 24.03 -26.47
C ALA A 911 -7.65 23.10 -27.41
N HIS A 912 -7.22 22.92 -28.66
CA HIS A 912 -8.02 22.27 -29.72
C HIS A 912 -7.29 21.19 -30.53
N GLN A 913 -6.27 20.53 -29.98
CA GLN A 913 -5.79 19.29 -30.59
C GLN A 913 -6.22 18.08 -29.74
N PRO A 914 -7.23 17.31 -30.20
CA PRO A 914 -7.56 16.02 -29.61
C PRO A 914 -6.44 14.99 -29.80
#